data_AF-A0A8H8DBV4-F1
#
_entry.id   AF-A0A8H8DBV4-F1
#
_cell.length_a   1.000
_cell.length_b   1.000
_cell.length_c   1.000
_cell.angle_alpha   90.00
_cell.angle_beta   90.00
_cell.angle_gamma   90.00
#
_symmetry.space_group_name_H-M   'P 1'
#
loop_
_entity.id
_entity.type
_entity.pdbx_description
1 polymer ?
#
loop_
_entity_poly.entity_id
_entity_poly.type
_entity_poly.pdbx_seq_one_letter_code
_entity_poly.pdbx_strand_id
1 'polypeptide(L)'
;MKIGSIASLNLFTTTYAYLSLSSRYYFNSTNNSGVRDSQITTSQSIWNLSYAPYDVACPEFDLVREANDTICPQEEEYIRFRNIKTEAQLKSLLYKNEIPNFDIESFWATKSSPTIIAIAISGGGYRSMLSGGGILTALDGREVDNLTHVSGVLQATSYISGISGGAWLVMSQFVNDWPRISDVVRGGTNGWDLKSSLLEGMPDVNDKVRGRSKEKEASETKTKSGLNLMQLFGKPKMKTSKNWATSLFEKDRNSTSSASLNEKSVLEYLKFYKELLVEVRDKGKAGFTVGLTDYWGRALAHKLFTTTARTPGVTMTAVVKNSAVFNNYDEPFPIIGAIAKDPLDNDTFSNDPLQKMSSLNSSIFEITPFEFGSWDSSIDAFVNIQYLGSQLENGKPSTAKGNRTGLCKSGFDNVGFLTGTSSSLFNHIFKFMFNYFAENQSDLMTSIESILKFFGFSKTNEYGALSTSEQSHSQSHPDHAVYSPNPFWKFGERQRFFTSKELFLVDGGDDGQNLPFQPLIRKGRKVDLILAYDMSGEDLNYPNGSVLQQTSLRFGNVVETSAPFFKVPKGALSGGEEVVDGSQSPIIKSIFPKVPTTDQLIEDGLNLRPIFLGCDVIEDFETVILSSGNNTNRSNSDTVIYNDHLPPIIMYQANSNYTHQSNFSTFKLSYNETEIEAILDNGFQMASFYNSSMYAVCLNCLMLKREFDRIRFGLVAGTRNDGVVEVPKFCQICYKIYCWRGQLRILGLTALVIILIVILHQTGRNAASMVFAQASDQIANKHRAKSNHGAPNGASGVGIGVPAGGSKGSGANGANPVVVSNNLVDSHNDEKTDDAINEEISKGKSEEGMKKKPSSAEDGSNKNIDGAAAGAAAGGGVVNGDGSSGNAGSADVTTNEQGEYDPQAELIKIRALSPMTIFSKSYCPFSKKLKSLLLDKYEITPTPNVVELDLHQHGDELQNYLYEKSGRRTVPNVLVGSSFESRGGSDEFLVYHSKNQVIKLLTDWGQGRLQVIKKDTPSNA
;
A
#
# COMPACT_ATOMS: atom_id res chain seq x y z
N MET A 1 1.87 8.06 78.03
CA MET A 1 2.03 9.27 78.86
C MET A 1 1.58 10.47 78.03
N LYS A 2 0.96 11.43 78.70
CA LYS A 2 0.10 12.53 78.20
C LYS A 2 0.82 13.64 77.40
N ILE A 3 0.09 14.20 76.41
CA ILE A 3 -0.10 15.65 76.06
C ILE A 3 1.10 16.38 75.43
N GLY A 4 1.02 17.27 74.44
CA GLY A 4 -0.05 17.96 73.68
C GLY A 4 0.67 18.88 72.64
N SER A 5 0.20 19.03 71.39
CA SER A 5 -0.92 19.84 70.87
C SER A 5 -0.59 21.31 70.59
N ILE A 6 -1.20 21.81 69.49
CA ILE A 6 -1.36 23.17 68.93
C ILE A 6 -0.54 23.36 67.63
N ALA A 7 -1.09 23.13 66.42
CA ALA A 7 -2.15 23.88 65.67
C ALA A 7 -1.64 25.25 65.17
N SER A 8 -1.84 25.77 63.95
CA SER A 8 -2.37 25.43 62.61
C SER A 8 -1.92 26.65 61.74
N LEU A 9 -1.82 26.67 60.40
CA LEU A 9 -2.92 26.68 59.43
C LEU A 9 -2.32 27.05 58.03
N ASN A 10 -2.78 26.35 56.97
CA ASN A 10 -3.00 26.78 55.56
C ASN A 10 -1.81 27.09 54.62
N LEU A 11 -1.77 26.74 53.32
CA LEU A 11 -2.75 26.43 52.25
C LEU A 11 -1.88 25.84 51.07
N PHE A 12 -2.09 24.70 50.39
CA PHE A 12 -3.08 24.36 49.36
C PHE A 12 -2.73 22.94 48.81
N THR A 13 -3.57 21.92 49.03
CA THR A 13 -3.64 20.70 48.19
C THR A 13 -4.97 19.99 48.44
N THR A 14 -5.98 20.15 47.56
CA THR A 14 -7.08 19.18 47.38
C THR A 14 -7.94 19.51 46.15
N THR A 15 -8.02 18.56 45.22
CA THR A 15 -9.12 18.15 44.31
C THR A 15 -8.46 17.28 43.23
N TYR A 16 -8.74 15.99 43.03
CA TYR A 16 -9.99 15.39 42.59
C TYR A 16 -10.00 13.88 42.90
N ALA A 17 -11.00 13.42 43.65
CA ALA A 17 -11.43 12.02 43.70
C ALA A 17 -12.89 11.99 44.15
N TYR A 18 -13.84 12.15 43.22
CA TYR A 18 -15.26 11.86 43.43
C TYR A 18 -15.98 11.77 42.07
N LEU A 19 -16.42 10.56 41.69
CA LEU A 19 -17.75 10.24 41.13
C LEU A 19 -17.76 8.83 40.52
N SER A 20 -17.76 7.81 41.39
CA SER A 20 -18.29 6.49 41.07
C SER A 20 -19.16 6.07 42.25
N LEU A 21 -20.49 6.13 42.10
CA LEU A 21 -21.53 5.45 42.90
C LEU A 21 -22.82 6.29 42.94
N SER A 22 -23.68 6.09 41.94
CA SER A 22 -25.13 6.25 42.10
C SER A 22 -25.86 5.57 40.94
N SER A 23 -26.29 4.32 41.13
CA SER A 23 -27.56 3.74 40.65
C SER A 23 -27.67 2.25 40.96
N ARG A 24 -27.80 1.93 42.26
CA ARG A 24 -28.41 0.68 42.75
C ARG A 24 -29.02 0.98 44.10
N TYR A 25 -30.33 1.26 44.18
CA TYR A 25 -31.13 1.00 45.38
C TYR A 25 -32.62 0.90 45.00
N TYR A 26 -33.17 -0.30 45.22
CA TYR A 26 -34.56 -0.67 45.56
C TYR A 26 -35.71 -0.44 44.57
N PHE A 27 -36.36 -1.55 44.16
CA PHE A 27 -37.70 -1.88 44.69
C PHE A 27 -37.97 -3.39 44.56
N ASN A 28 -38.32 -4.02 45.68
CA ASN A 28 -38.86 -5.38 45.75
C ASN A 28 -40.09 -5.31 46.67
N SER A 29 -41.31 -5.49 46.15
CA SER A 29 -42.51 -5.88 46.94
C SER A 29 -43.70 -6.24 46.04
N THR A 30 -44.02 -7.54 46.01
CA THR A 30 -45.35 -8.19 46.13
C THR A 30 -46.62 -7.64 45.42
N ASN A 31 -47.12 -8.46 44.49
CA ASN A 31 -48.51 -8.93 44.27
C ASN A 31 -49.75 -7.99 44.26
N ASN A 32 -50.43 -8.08 43.10
CA ASN A 32 -51.87 -8.25 42.85
C ASN A 32 -52.77 -7.02 42.59
N SER A 33 -53.13 -6.81 41.31
CA SER A 33 -54.50 -6.70 40.75
C SER A 33 -54.49 -5.93 39.44
N GLY A 34 -55.16 -6.47 38.43
CA GLY A 34 -54.88 -6.18 37.01
C GLY A 34 -55.58 -4.99 36.40
N VAL A 35 -54.93 -4.40 35.39
CA VAL A 35 -55.51 -3.80 34.19
C VAL A 35 -54.48 -3.98 33.06
N ARG A 36 -54.93 -4.41 31.88
CA ARG A 36 -54.10 -4.66 30.68
C ARG A 36 -53.69 -3.32 30.06
N ASP A 37 -52.39 -3.04 30.05
CA ASP A 37 -51.77 -2.06 29.15
C ASP A 37 -50.43 -2.66 28.66
N SER A 38 -50.32 -2.87 27.35
CA SER A 38 -49.13 -3.47 26.73
C SER A 38 -48.01 -2.44 26.65
N GLN A 39 -47.26 -2.28 27.73
CA GLN A 39 -45.98 -1.55 27.72
C GLN A 39 -44.93 -2.39 26.98
N ILE A 40 -44.36 -1.79 25.94
CA ILE A 40 -43.13 -2.27 25.29
C ILE A 40 -42.02 -2.19 26.34
N THR A 41 -41.72 -3.33 26.98
CA THR A 41 -40.62 -3.45 27.93
C THR A 41 -39.29 -3.39 27.18
N THR A 42 -38.60 -2.26 27.29
CA THR A 42 -37.20 -2.05 26.91
C THR A 42 -36.27 -2.80 27.86
N SER A 43 -36.05 -4.09 27.58
CA SER A 43 -34.97 -4.90 28.17
C SER A 43 -34.70 -6.10 27.27
N GLN A 44 -34.43 -5.85 25.99
CA GLN A 44 -33.84 -6.87 25.11
C GLN A 44 -32.31 -6.74 25.21
N SER A 45 -31.60 -7.87 25.27
CA SER A 45 -30.13 -7.87 25.28
C SER A 45 -29.62 -7.11 24.05
N ILE A 46 -28.65 -6.22 24.27
CA ILE A 46 -28.05 -5.38 23.20
C ILE A 46 -27.47 -6.26 22.07
N TRP A 47 -27.04 -7.47 22.40
CA TRP A 47 -26.80 -8.54 21.45
C TRP A 47 -28.13 -9.18 21.09
N ASN A 48 -28.80 -8.66 20.05
CA ASN A 48 -29.86 -9.40 19.42
C ASN A 48 -29.24 -10.66 18.80
N LEU A 49 -29.80 -11.84 19.07
CA LEU A 49 -29.33 -13.08 18.45
C LEU A 49 -29.77 -13.17 16.98
N SER A 50 -30.77 -12.38 16.60
CA SER A 50 -31.34 -12.34 15.25
C SER A 50 -30.59 -11.39 14.34
N TYR A 51 -30.38 -11.81 13.10
CA TYR A 51 -29.90 -10.97 11.99
C TYR A 51 -30.94 -9.93 11.53
N ALA A 52 -32.19 -10.04 12.02
CA ALA A 52 -33.27 -9.15 11.62
C ALA A 52 -33.17 -7.77 12.30
N PRO A 53 -33.31 -6.67 11.54
CA PRO A 53 -33.56 -5.36 12.13
C PRO A 53 -34.87 -5.36 12.94
N TYR A 54 -34.91 -4.55 14.00
CA TYR A 54 -36.01 -4.49 14.96
C TYR A 54 -36.49 -3.05 15.19
N ASP A 55 -37.70 -2.92 15.73
CA ASP A 55 -38.33 -1.63 15.99
C ASP A 55 -37.75 -0.94 17.23
N VAL A 56 -37.48 0.36 17.09
CA VAL A 56 -37.09 1.27 18.17
C VAL A 56 -37.91 2.55 18.07
N ALA A 57 -38.02 3.30 19.16
CA ALA A 57 -38.57 4.65 19.10
C ALA A 57 -37.66 5.53 18.23
N CYS A 58 -38.25 6.28 17.29
CA CYS A 58 -37.49 7.29 16.55
C CYS A 58 -37.00 8.40 17.48
N PRO A 59 -35.79 8.92 17.28
CA PRO A 59 -35.32 10.08 18.02
C PRO A 59 -36.05 11.34 17.56
N GLU A 60 -35.94 12.40 18.37
CA GLU A 60 -36.52 13.72 18.05
C GLU A 60 -35.65 14.56 17.09
N PHE A 61 -34.40 14.16 16.86
CA PHE A 61 -33.47 14.83 15.95
C PHE A 61 -33.53 14.26 14.52
N ASP A 62 -33.09 15.06 13.54
CA ASP A 62 -33.01 14.63 12.14
C ASP A 62 -31.99 13.50 11.97
N LEU A 63 -32.39 12.43 11.29
CA LEU A 63 -31.56 11.23 11.13
C LEU A 63 -30.53 11.36 10.00
N VAL A 64 -30.74 12.31 9.10
CA VAL A 64 -29.87 12.60 7.97
C VAL A 64 -29.37 14.03 8.10
N ARG A 65 -28.05 14.21 8.04
CA ARG A 65 -27.39 15.51 7.94
C ARG A 65 -26.79 15.70 6.56
N GLU A 66 -26.68 16.95 6.13
CA GLU A 66 -25.80 17.30 5.01
C GLU A 66 -24.33 17.08 5.40
N ALA A 67 -23.49 16.72 4.43
CA ALA A 67 -22.08 16.53 4.69
C ALA A 67 -21.38 17.87 4.96
N ASN A 68 -21.55 18.86 4.06
CA ASN A 68 -21.05 20.24 4.17
C ASN A 68 -19.59 20.35 4.66
N ASP A 69 -18.76 19.35 4.32
CA ASP A 69 -17.37 19.25 4.80
C ASP A 69 -17.15 19.24 6.32
N THR A 70 -18.19 18.86 7.05
CA THR A 70 -18.17 18.71 8.51
C THR A 70 -18.33 17.26 8.91
N ILE A 71 -17.56 16.83 9.90
CA ILE A 71 -17.74 15.54 10.58
C ILE A 71 -18.84 15.67 11.64
N CYS A 72 -19.42 14.55 12.07
CA CYS A 72 -20.43 14.58 13.12
C CYS A 72 -19.84 14.89 14.50
N PRO A 73 -20.68 15.40 15.44
CA PRO A 73 -20.25 15.69 16.80
C PRO A 73 -19.60 14.50 17.52
N GLN A 74 -20.07 13.27 17.26
CA GLN A 74 -19.55 12.05 17.87
C GLN A 74 -18.14 11.72 17.37
N GLU A 75 -17.87 11.87 16.07
CA GLU A 75 -16.53 11.71 15.50
C GLU A 75 -15.60 12.83 15.99
N GLU A 76 -16.08 14.08 16.03
CA GLU A 76 -15.32 15.22 16.55
C GLU A 76 -14.90 15.00 18.02
N GLU A 77 -15.81 14.52 18.86
CA GLU A 77 -15.53 14.18 20.26
C GLU A 77 -14.51 13.04 20.37
N TYR A 78 -14.72 11.95 19.63
CA TYR A 78 -13.82 10.79 19.63
C TYR A 78 -12.39 11.21 19.28
N ILE A 79 -12.25 11.97 18.19
CA ILE A 79 -10.95 12.39 17.67
C ILE A 79 -10.28 13.39 18.62
N ARG A 80 -11.05 14.30 19.23
CA ARG A 80 -10.53 15.21 20.26
C ARG A 80 -9.89 14.45 21.42
N PHE A 81 -10.56 13.44 21.97
CA PHE A 81 -10.02 12.69 23.11
C PHE A 81 -8.92 11.71 22.71
N ARG A 82 -9.04 11.07 21.55
CA ARG A 82 -7.97 10.24 20.99
C ARG A 82 -6.70 11.06 20.80
N ASN A 83 -6.81 12.29 20.30
CA ASN A 83 -5.64 13.11 20.02
C ASN A 83 -4.84 13.51 21.27
N ILE A 84 -5.44 13.48 22.45
CA ILE A 84 -4.69 13.62 23.71
C ILE A 84 -3.68 12.47 23.87
N LYS A 85 -4.07 11.25 23.48
CA LYS A 85 -3.22 10.06 23.52
C LYS A 85 -2.23 10.02 22.35
N THR A 86 -2.68 10.34 21.13
CA THR A 86 -1.81 10.29 19.96
C THR A 86 -0.68 11.31 20.04
N GLU A 87 -0.93 12.51 20.57
CA GLU A 87 0.11 13.54 20.75
C GLU A 87 1.17 13.12 21.75
N ALA A 88 0.77 12.50 22.87
CA ALA A 88 1.73 11.95 23.84
C ALA A 88 2.62 10.88 23.20
N GLN A 89 2.02 10.00 22.40
CA GLN A 89 2.77 8.97 21.69
C GLN A 89 3.66 9.54 20.59
N LEU A 90 3.18 10.52 19.82
CA LEU A 90 3.97 11.20 18.81
C LEU A 90 5.20 11.84 19.43
N LYS A 91 5.05 12.54 20.56
CA LYS A 91 6.21 13.09 21.29
C LYS A 91 7.19 12.00 21.72
N SER A 92 6.69 10.85 22.20
CA SER A 92 7.53 9.69 22.53
C SER A 92 8.30 9.15 21.31
N LEU A 93 7.69 9.13 20.13
CA LEU A 93 8.35 8.72 18.88
C LEU A 93 9.45 9.71 18.48
N LEU A 94 9.24 11.01 18.69
CA LEU A 94 10.26 12.03 18.45
C LEU A 94 11.49 11.85 19.34
N TYR A 95 11.30 11.49 20.61
CA TYR A 95 12.43 11.13 21.49
C TYR A 95 13.07 9.80 21.12
N LYS A 96 12.27 8.82 20.68
CA LYS A 96 12.78 7.50 20.30
C LYS A 96 13.64 7.57 19.04
N ASN A 97 13.23 8.34 18.04
CA ASN A 97 13.98 8.53 16.80
C ASN A 97 14.36 10.01 16.66
N GLU A 98 15.34 10.41 17.47
CA GLU A 98 15.80 11.80 17.58
C GLU A 98 16.14 12.40 16.21
N ILE A 99 15.63 13.61 15.94
CA ILE A 99 16.04 14.38 14.76
C ILE A 99 17.31 15.16 15.15
N PRO A 100 18.44 14.97 14.44
CA PRO A 100 19.69 15.63 14.79
C PRO A 100 19.56 17.16 14.81
N ASN A 101 20.07 17.78 15.87
CA ASN A 101 20.02 19.24 16.11
C ASN A 101 18.59 19.83 16.11
N PHE A 102 17.61 19.07 16.58
CA PHE A 102 16.23 19.54 16.72
C PHE A 102 15.79 19.57 18.18
N ASP A 103 15.40 20.75 18.65
CA ASP A 103 14.85 20.91 20.00
C ASP A 103 13.35 20.57 20.01
N ILE A 104 13.04 19.35 20.42
CA ILE A 104 11.67 18.84 20.52
C ILE A 104 10.85 19.66 21.50
N GLU A 105 11.39 20.08 22.65
CA GLU A 105 10.61 20.76 23.69
C GLU A 105 10.21 22.18 23.25
N SER A 106 11.17 22.93 22.71
CA SER A 106 10.90 24.28 22.19
C SER A 106 9.90 24.22 21.03
N PHE A 107 10.05 23.26 20.12
CA PHE A 107 9.09 23.09 19.03
C PHE A 107 7.70 22.68 19.53
N TRP A 108 7.64 21.71 20.45
CA TRP A 108 6.37 21.21 20.99
C TRP A 108 5.57 22.29 21.71
N ALA A 109 6.25 23.21 22.40
CA ALA A 109 5.63 24.38 23.04
C ALA A 109 4.99 25.36 22.04
N THR A 110 5.39 25.33 20.76
CA THR A 110 4.81 26.17 19.69
C THR A 110 3.64 25.55 18.96
N LYS A 111 3.38 24.24 19.13
CA LYS A 111 2.25 23.56 18.48
C LYS A 111 0.93 24.15 18.98
N SER A 112 0.07 24.52 18.04
CA SER A 112 -1.27 25.05 18.32
C SER A 112 -2.40 24.04 18.04
N SER A 113 -2.09 22.96 17.34
CA SER A 113 -3.02 21.88 17.03
C SER A 113 -2.35 20.50 17.10
N PRO A 114 -3.10 19.43 17.44
CA PRO A 114 -2.62 18.07 17.30
C PRO A 114 -2.24 17.73 15.87
N THR A 115 -1.20 16.91 15.69
CA THR A 115 -0.86 16.33 14.39
C THR A 115 -1.75 15.12 14.12
N ILE A 116 -2.48 15.13 13.01
CA ILE A 116 -3.44 14.08 12.68
C ILE A 116 -2.85 13.11 11.66
N ILE A 117 -2.58 11.89 12.09
CA ILE A 117 -2.04 10.81 11.25
C ILE A 117 -3.16 9.83 10.93
N ALA A 118 -3.22 9.38 9.68
CA ALA A 118 -4.14 8.34 9.22
C ALA A 118 -3.38 7.19 8.55
N ILE A 119 -3.90 5.97 8.69
CA ILE A 119 -3.43 4.79 7.94
C ILE A 119 -4.51 4.43 6.92
N ALA A 120 -4.12 4.19 5.67
CA ALA A 120 -5.01 3.73 4.60
C ALA A 120 -4.52 2.39 4.03
N ILE A 121 -5.41 1.39 4.00
CA ILE A 121 -5.10 0.01 3.59
C ILE A 121 -5.98 -0.33 2.39
N SER A 122 -5.36 -0.70 1.27
CA SER A 122 -6.08 -0.96 0.02
C SER A 122 -6.95 -2.23 0.05
N GLY A 123 -7.74 -2.46 -0.99
CA GLY A 123 -8.33 -3.78 -1.25
C GLY A 123 -7.33 -4.83 -1.72
N GLY A 124 -7.75 -6.09 -1.75
CA GLY A 124 -6.91 -7.23 -2.16
C GLY A 124 -7.19 -8.55 -1.44
N GLY A 125 -8.41 -8.76 -0.93
CA GLY A 125 -8.79 -9.97 -0.19
C GLY A 125 -7.85 -10.29 0.97
N TYR A 126 -7.57 -11.58 1.20
CA TYR A 126 -6.68 -12.02 2.28
C TYR A 126 -5.25 -11.51 2.14
N ARG A 127 -4.74 -11.30 0.92
CA ARG A 127 -3.41 -10.71 0.70
C ARG A 127 -3.33 -9.34 1.37
N SER A 128 -4.32 -8.48 1.11
CA SER A 128 -4.35 -7.15 1.73
C SER A 128 -4.50 -7.25 3.26
N MET A 129 -5.42 -8.09 3.74
CA MET A 129 -5.66 -8.27 5.17
C MET A 129 -4.39 -8.74 5.92
N LEU A 130 -3.68 -9.72 5.37
CA LEU A 130 -2.47 -10.29 5.97
C LEU A 130 -1.28 -9.34 5.88
N SER A 131 -1.01 -8.74 4.72
CA SER A 131 0.06 -7.74 4.60
C SER A 131 -0.20 -6.55 5.52
N GLY A 132 -1.47 -6.09 5.60
CA GLY A 132 -1.91 -5.08 6.53
C GLY A 132 -1.73 -5.50 8.00
N GLY A 133 -1.99 -6.76 8.35
CA GLY A 133 -1.70 -7.30 9.67
C GLY A 133 -0.21 -7.21 10.01
N GLY A 134 0.66 -7.53 9.06
CA GLY A 134 2.11 -7.37 9.20
C GLY A 134 2.52 -5.92 9.42
N ILE A 135 1.95 -5.00 8.64
CA ILE A 135 2.14 -3.55 8.80
C ILE A 135 1.75 -3.11 10.21
N LEU A 136 0.53 -3.44 10.65
CA LEU A 136 0.06 -3.07 11.99
C LEU A 136 0.96 -3.67 13.08
N THR A 137 1.45 -4.90 12.90
CA THR A 137 2.41 -5.53 13.83
C THR A 137 3.69 -4.70 13.97
N ALA A 138 4.27 -4.21 12.87
CA ALA A 138 5.47 -3.38 12.92
C ALA A 138 5.25 -2.05 13.63
N LEU A 139 4.12 -1.38 13.34
CA LEU A 139 3.74 -0.10 13.96
C LEU A 139 3.25 -0.27 15.42
N ASP A 140 2.97 -1.51 15.79
CA ASP A 140 2.47 -2.07 17.06
C ASP A 140 3.32 -1.78 18.31
N GLY A 141 3.10 -0.70 19.06
CA GLY A 141 3.78 -0.45 20.35
C GLY A 141 3.50 -1.48 21.46
N ARG A 142 2.41 -2.25 21.34
CA ARG A 142 1.95 -3.25 22.32
C ARG A 142 2.47 -4.66 22.01
N GLU A 143 3.05 -4.86 20.82
CA GLU A 143 3.59 -6.15 20.41
C GLU A 143 4.79 -6.54 21.26
N VAL A 144 4.82 -7.81 21.69
CA VAL A 144 5.90 -8.33 22.54
C VAL A 144 7.18 -8.42 21.72
N ASP A 145 8.30 -7.96 22.26
CA ASP A 145 9.62 -7.96 21.62
C ASP A 145 9.70 -7.18 20.29
N ASN A 146 8.71 -6.34 19.98
CA ASN A 146 8.78 -5.45 18.82
C ASN A 146 9.76 -4.29 19.10
N LEU A 147 11.02 -4.49 18.71
CA LEU A 147 12.09 -3.50 18.84
C LEU A 147 12.24 -2.60 17.62
N THR A 148 11.22 -2.50 16.75
CA THR A 148 11.35 -1.67 15.56
C THR A 148 11.37 -0.18 15.91
N HIS A 149 12.08 0.61 15.11
CA HIS A 149 12.11 2.06 15.24
C HIS A 149 10.74 2.72 14.99
N VAL A 150 9.87 2.08 14.20
CA VAL A 150 8.51 2.53 13.89
C VAL A 150 7.44 2.03 14.88
N SER A 151 7.80 1.15 15.82
CA SER A 151 6.89 0.71 16.87
C SER A 151 6.42 1.91 17.71
N GLY A 152 5.10 2.05 17.86
CA GLY A 152 4.44 3.18 18.49
C GLY A 152 3.70 4.10 17.51
N VAL A 153 3.97 3.99 16.20
CA VAL A 153 3.27 4.79 15.17
C VAL A 153 1.77 4.50 15.16
N LEU A 154 1.36 3.27 15.43
CA LEU A 154 -0.07 2.93 15.49
C LEU A 154 -0.78 3.68 16.64
N GLN A 155 -0.13 3.80 17.79
CA GLN A 155 -0.64 4.56 18.94
C GLN A 155 -0.68 6.07 18.67
N ALA A 156 0.18 6.58 17.78
CA ALA A 156 0.15 7.97 17.31
C ALA A 156 -0.86 8.24 16.17
N THR A 157 -1.58 7.22 15.69
CA THR A 157 -2.49 7.34 14.55
C THR A 157 -3.91 7.69 14.98
N SER A 158 -4.54 8.72 14.41
CA SER A 158 -5.90 9.14 14.72
C SER A 158 -6.97 8.34 13.98
N TYR A 159 -6.74 8.02 12.70
CA TYR A 159 -7.71 7.32 11.83
C TYR A 159 -7.09 6.07 11.18
N ILE A 160 -7.91 5.04 10.95
CA ILE A 160 -7.55 3.92 10.09
C ILE A 160 -8.67 3.68 9.08
N SER A 161 -8.33 3.54 7.81
CA SER A 161 -9.29 3.27 6.75
C SER A 161 -8.93 2.07 5.89
N GLY A 162 -9.96 1.35 5.44
CA GLY A 162 -9.82 0.14 4.63
C GLY A 162 -10.90 -0.02 3.58
N ILE A 163 -10.56 -0.62 2.45
CA ILE A 163 -11.52 -1.02 1.41
C ILE A 163 -11.32 -2.51 1.14
N SER A 164 -12.40 -3.25 0.83
CA SER A 164 -12.34 -4.66 0.45
C SER A 164 -11.54 -5.50 1.47
N GLY A 165 -10.49 -6.21 1.05
CA GLY A 165 -9.58 -6.93 1.96
C GLY A 165 -8.96 -6.07 3.08
N GLY A 166 -8.71 -4.78 2.85
CA GLY A 166 -8.29 -3.84 3.90
C GLY A 166 -9.41 -3.54 4.90
N ALA A 167 -10.66 -3.49 4.44
CA ALA A 167 -11.83 -3.36 5.33
C ALA A 167 -12.01 -4.60 6.22
N TRP A 168 -11.61 -5.79 5.76
CA TRP A 168 -11.62 -7.01 6.59
C TRP A 168 -10.69 -6.86 7.80
N LEU A 169 -9.49 -6.32 7.59
CA LEU A 169 -8.55 -6.05 8.67
C LEU A 169 -9.09 -5.00 9.64
N VAL A 170 -9.54 -3.85 9.11
CA VAL A 170 -10.08 -2.75 9.93
C VAL A 170 -11.26 -3.22 10.77
N MET A 171 -12.24 -3.89 10.15
CA MET A 171 -13.42 -4.38 10.86
C MET A 171 -13.07 -5.53 11.81
N SER A 172 -12.16 -6.42 11.44
CA SER A 172 -11.71 -7.47 12.36
C SER A 172 -11.03 -6.90 13.60
N GLN A 173 -10.26 -5.82 13.47
CA GLN A 173 -9.63 -5.19 14.61
C GLN A 173 -10.65 -4.46 15.48
N PHE A 174 -11.49 -3.60 14.87
CA PHE A 174 -12.53 -2.84 15.57
C PHE A 174 -13.53 -3.74 16.31
N VAL A 175 -14.06 -4.76 15.64
CA VAL A 175 -15.10 -5.63 16.19
C VAL A 175 -14.59 -6.56 17.30
N ASN A 176 -13.28 -6.85 17.32
CA ASN A 176 -12.67 -7.77 18.26
C ASN A 176 -11.93 -7.05 19.42
N ASP A 177 -12.28 -5.81 19.73
CA ASP A 177 -11.65 -4.98 20.77
C ASP A 177 -10.13 -4.74 20.54
N TRP A 178 -9.75 -4.41 19.31
CA TRP A 178 -8.41 -3.99 18.90
C TRP A 178 -7.25 -4.90 19.37
N PRO A 179 -7.33 -6.22 19.14
CA PRO A 179 -6.33 -7.17 19.62
C PRO A 179 -5.00 -6.99 18.87
N ARG A 180 -3.89 -7.35 19.50
CA ARG A 180 -2.59 -7.45 18.81
C ARG A 180 -2.70 -8.48 17.68
N ILE A 181 -2.07 -8.20 16.54
CA ILE A 181 -2.15 -9.10 15.38
C ILE A 181 -1.52 -10.45 15.72
N SER A 182 -0.40 -10.44 16.47
CA SER A 182 0.25 -11.68 16.92
C SER A 182 -0.65 -12.57 17.78
N ASP A 183 -1.59 -11.99 18.54
CA ASP A 183 -2.55 -12.74 19.36
C ASP A 183 -3.66 -13.34 18.52
N VAL A 184 -4.12 -12.62 17.49
CA VAL A 184 -5.17 -13.11 16.57
C VAL A 184 -4.65 -14.24 15.69
N VAL A 185 -3.41 -14.14 15.21
CA VAL A 185 -2.79 -15.13 14.30
C VAL A 185 -2.47 -16.44 15.02
N ARG A 186 -2.05 -16.40 16.30
CA ARG A 186 -1.66 -17.60 17.07
C ARG A 186 -2.81 -18.51 17.52
N GLY A 187 -4.04 -18.25 17.07
CA GLY A 187 -5.07 -19.28 17.07
C GLY A 187 -5.57 -19.73 18.44
N GLY A 188 -5.81 -18.80 19.37
CA GLY A 188 -6.84 -19.09 20.38
C GLY A 188 -8.19 -19.41 19.70
N THR A 189 -9.20 -19.87 20.44
CA THR A 189 -10.56 -20.14 19.90
C THR A 189 -11.30 -18.91 19.33
N ASN A 190 -10.63 -17.74 19.26
CA ASN A 190 -11.14 -16.46 18.79
C ASN A 190 -10.26 -15.79 17.71
N GLY A 191 -9.20 -16.46 17.23
CA GLY A 191 -8.31 -15.94 16.18
C GLY A 191 -8.89 -16.05 14.77
N TRP A 192 -8.15 -15.55 13.76
CA TRP A 192 -8.54 -15.69 12.36
C TRP A 192 -8.51 -17.16 11.92
N ASP A 193 -9.60 -17.63 11.30
CA ASP A 193 -9.67 -18.95 10.68
C ASP A 193 -9.32 -18.86 9.19
N LEU A 194 -8.03 -18.92 8.91
CA LEU A 194 -7.47 -18.75 7.56
C LEU A 194 -7.15 -20.08 6.86
N LYS A 195 -7.06 -21.16 7.63
CA LYS A 195 -6.73 -22.50 7.11
C LYS A 195 -7.92 -23.15 6.43
N SER A 196 -9.12 -22.89 6.93
CA SER A 196 -10.33 -23.32 6.26
C SER A 196 -10.69 -22.36 5.14
N SER A 197 -11.32 -22.88 4.09
CA SER A 197 -11.79 -22.01 3.01
C SER A 197 -12.82 -21.03 3.55
N LEU A 198 -12.66 -19.75 3.19
CA LEU A 198 -13.64 -18.71 3.43
C LEU A 198 -15.01 -19.09 2.86
N LEU A 199 -15.02 -19.84 1.76
CA LEU A 199 -16.22 -20.45 1.16
C LEU A 199 -16.02 -21.96 1.03
N GLU A 200 -16.60 -22.67 1.99
CA GLU A 200 -16.45 -24.12 2.09
C GLU A 200 -16.92 -24.81 0.79
N GLY A 201 -16.10 -25.72 0.27
CA GLY A 201 -16.37 -26.45 -0.98
C GLY A 201 -16.10 -25.66 -2.28
N MET A 202 -15.68 -24.39 -2.22
CA MET A 202 -15.27 -23.63 -3.41
C MET A 202 -13.75 -23.68 -3.62
N PRO A 203 -13.26 -24.05 -4.82
CA PRO A 203 -11.84 -24.01 -5.12
C PRO A 203 -11.32 -22.58 -5.28
N ASP A 204 -10.05 -22.38 -4.98
CA ASP A 204 -9.34 -21.13 -5.27
C ASP A 204 -9.33 -20.87 -6.79
N VAL A 205 -9.70 -19.66 -7.19
CA VAL A 205 -9.65 -19.25 -8.60
C VAL A 205 -8.28 -18.63 -8.89
N ASN A 206 -7.53 -19.23 -9.82
CA ASN A 206 -6.28 -18.65 -10.30
C ASN A 206 -6.55 -17.68 -11.46
N ASP A 207 -5.89 -16.52 -11.48
CA ASP A 207 -6.07 -15.45 -12.48
C ASP A 207 -5.83 -15.92 -13.93
N LYS A 208 -5.09 -17.01 -14.13
CA LYS A 208 -4.91 -17.66 -15.46
C LYS A 208 -6.21 -18.16 -16.08
N VAL A 209 -7.24 -18.50 -15.28
CA VAL A 209 -8.57 -18.89 -15.78
C VAL A 209 -9.29 -17.68 -16.40
N ARG A 210 -9.03 -16.47 -15.89
CA ARG A 210 -9.54 -15.20 -16.44
C ARG A 210 -8.82 -14.76 -17.72
N GLY A 211 -7.56 -15.16 -17.92
CA GLY A 211 -6.81 -14.88 -19.15
C GLY A 211 -7.29 -15.68 -20.37
N ARG A 212 -7.75 -16.92 -20.18
CA ARG A 212 -8.17 -17.81 -21.28
C ARG A 212 -9.48 -17.39 -21.96
N SER A 213 -10.33 -16.62 -21.30
CA SER A 213 -11.56 -16.08 -21.92
C SER A 213 -11.27 -14.94 -22.90
N LYS A 214 -10.24 -14.11 -22.65
CA LYS A 214 -9.82 -13.06 -23.60
C LYS A 214 -9.32 -13.64 -24.93
N GLU A 215 -8.63 -14.78 -24.91
CA GLU A 215 -8.19 -15.47 -26.14
C GLU A 215 -9.32 -16.23 -26.85
N LYS A 216 -10.32 -16.76 -26.11
CA LYS A 216 -11.48 -17.42 -26.72
C LYS A 216 -12.44 -16.45 -27.41
N GLU A 217 -12.70 -15.28 -26.83
CA GLU A 217 -13.55 -14.26 -27.47
C GLU A 217 -12.87 -13.60 -28.68
N ALA A 218 -11.54 -13.49 -28.68
CA ALA A 218 -10.79 -13.03 -29.85
C ALA A 218 -10.74 -14.06 -31.01
N SER A 219 -10.98 -15.34 -30.73
CA SER A 219 -10.91 -16.41 -31.74
C SER A 219 -12.26 -16.77 -32.38
N GLU A 220 -13.41 -16.34 -31.84
CA GLU A 220 -14.73 -16.66 -32.41
C GLU A 220 -15.24 -15.67 -33.48
N THR A 221 -14.45 -14.65 -33.85
CA THR A 221 -14.81 -13.73 -34.96
C THR A 221 -14.27 -14.14 -36.34
N LYS A 222 -13.72 -15.34 -36.51
CA LYS A 222 -13.33 -15.84 -37.85
C LYS A 222 -13.55 -17.34 -38.00
N THR A 223 -14.77 -17.74 -38.38
CA THR A 223 -15.09 -18.55 -39.58
C THR A 223 -16.50 -19.13 -39.46
N LYS A 224 -17.45 -18.55 -40.19
CA LYS A 224 -18.62 -19.29 -40.67
C LYS A 224 -18.23 -20.01 -41.96
N SER A 225 -18.05 -21.31 -41.92
CA SER A 225 -18.40 -22.19 -43.05
C SER A 225 -18.85 -23.54 -42.49
N GLY A 226 -19.95 -24.04 -43.05
CA GLY A 226 -20.82 -24.98 -42.35
C GLY A 226 -20.35 -26.42 -42.29
N LEU A 227 -21.00 -27.18 -41.41
CA LEU A 227 -21.30 -28.58 -41.65
C LEU A 227 -22.60 -28.93 -40.89
N ASN A 228 -23.57 -29.48 -41.63
CA ASN A 228 -24.79 -30.08 -41.10
C ASN A 228 -24.45 -31.39 -40.39
N LEU A 229 -24.97 -31.59 -39.17
CA LEU A 229 -25.18 -32.94 -38.65
C LEU A 229 -26.50 -33.02 -37.87
N MET A 230 -27.59 -32.91 -38.61
CA MET A 230 -28.87 -33.45 -38.21
C MET A 230 -28.80 -34.96 -38.35
N GLN A 231 -28.50 -35.67 -37.26
CA GLN A 231 -28.84 -37.08 -36.99
C GLN A 231 -27.96 -37.56 -35.83
N LEU A 232 -28.53 -37.73 -34.64
CA LEU A 232 -28.31 -38.91 -33.79
C LEU A 232 -29.20 -38.82 -32.54
N PHE A 233 -30.30 -39.59 -32.55
CA PHE A 233 -31.06 -40.12 -31.41
C PHE A 233 -31.73 -39.11 -30.46
N GLY A 234 -33.04 -39.10 -30.22
CA GLY A 234 -34.01 -40.20 -30.13
C GLY A 234 -34.58 -40.20 -28.70
N LYS A 235 -35.80 -39.67 -28.50
CA LYS A 235 -36.51 -39.67 -27.21
C LYS A 235 -36.78 -41.11 -26.72
N PRO A 236 -36.89 -41.32 -25.40
CA PRO A 236 -38.14 -41.87 -24.90
C PRO A 236 -38.69 -41.21 -23.61
N LYS A 237 -39.95 -41.52 -23.33
CA LYS A 237 -40.87 -40.94 -22.32
C LYS A 237 -40.83 -41.68 -20.95
N MET A 238 -41.19 -40.92 -19.90
CA MET A 238 -41.98 -41.27 -18.68
C MET A 238 -41.54 -42.41 -17.74
N LYS A 239 -41.42 -42.10 -16.42
CA LYS A 239 -42.43 -42.44 -15.38
C LYS A 239 -42.06 -41.91 -13.99
N THR A 240 -43.10 -41.52 -13.26
CA THR A 240 -43.15 -41.10 -11.85
C THR A 240 -42.95 -42.28 -10.88
N SER A 241 -42.19 -42.08 -9.79
CA SER A 241 -42.39 -42.79 -8.52
C SER A 241 -41.65 -42.08 -7.37
N LYS A 242 -42.36 -41.98 -6.24
CA LYS A 242 -41.92 -41.47 -4.94
C LYS A 242 -40.79 -42.33 -4.33
N ASN A 243 -40.05 -41.70 -3.42
CA ASN A 243 -39.05 -42.22 -2.45
C ASN A 243 -37.59 -41.89 -2.80
N TRP A 244 -37.19 -40.64 -2.60
CA TRP A 244 -35.82 -40.14 -2.82
C TRP A 244 -34.93 -40.13 -1.56
N ALA A 245 -35.52 -40.23 -0.36
CA ALA A 245 -34.78 -40.09 0.89
C ALA A 245 -33.99 -41.35 1.32
N THR A 246 -34.29 -42.53 0.76
CA THR A 246 -33.72 -43.80 1.22
C THR A 246 -32.67 -44.42 0.30
N SER A 247 -32.49 -43.95 -0.94
CA SER A 247 -31.47 -44.53 -1.85
C SER A 247 -30.10 -43.82 -1.80
N LEU A 248 -29.98 -42.74 -1.04
CA LEU A 248 -28.73 -41.98 -0.89
C LEU A 248 -27.74 -42.60 0.11
N PHE A 249 -28.16 -43.61 0.89
CA PHE A 249 -27.39 -44.13 2.03
C PHE A 249 -26.71 -45.49 1.81
N GLU A 250 -26.74 -46.07 0.60
CA GLU A 250 -26.26 -47.45 0.40
C GLU A 250 -25.08 -47.64 -0.58
N LYS A 251 -24.42 -46.56 -1.04
CA LYS A 251 -23.42 -46.69 -2.12
C LYS A 251 -22.00 -46.20 -1.86
N ASP A 252 -21.56 -46.11 -0.61
CA ASP A 252 -20.14 -45.83 -0.27
C ASP A 252 -19.50 -46.95 0.58
N ARG A 253 -19.47 -48.15 0.01
CA ARG A 253 -18.53 -49.20 0.43
C ARG A 253 -17.97 -49.88 -0.82
N ASN A 254 -16.98 -49.26 -1.45
CA ASN A 254 -15.81 -49.90 -2.08
C ASN A 254 -15.20 -48.99 -3.17
N SER A 255 -14.25 -48.14 -2.80
CA SER A 255 -13.03 -47.95 -3.61
C SER A 255 -11.94 -47.28 -2.79
N THR A 256 -10.96 -48.09 -2.38
CA THR A 256 -9.65 -47.69 -1.90
C THR A 256 -8.79 -47.15 -3.05
N SER A 257 -8.33 -45.91 -2.95
CA SER A 257 -7.00 -45.49 -3.42
C SER A 257 -6.64 -44.09 -2.91
N SER A 258 -5.51 -44.03 -2.22
CA SER A 258 -4.94 -42.92 -1.47
C SER A 258 -4.39 -41.77 -2.32
N ALA A 259 -4.85 -40.55 -2.04
CA ALA A 259 -4.04 -39.33 -2.01
C ALA A 259 -4.72 -38.32 -1.07
N SER A 260 -3.98 -37.84 -0.07
CA SER A 260 -4.47 -37.07 1.06
C SER A 260 -4.94 -35.67 0.68
N LEU A 261 -6.26 -35.49 0.61
CA LEU A 261 -6.95 -34.23 0.85
C LEU A 261 -7.89 -34.49 2.03
N ASN A 262 -7.97 -33.55 2.98
CA ASN A 262 -9.04 -33.57 4.00
C ASN A 262 -10.38 -33.39 3.27
N GLU A 263 -10.94 -34.47 2.74
CA GLU A 263 -12.27 -34.46 2.15
C GLU A 263 -13.27 -34.31 3.29
N LYS A 264 -13.54 -33.06 3.67
CA LYS A 264 -14.77 -32.74 4.37
C LYS A 264 -15.92 -33.35 3.58
N SER A 265 -16.82 -34.05 4.29
CA SER A 265 -17.94 -34.70 3.63
C SER A 265 -18.83 -33.64 2.97
N VAL A 266 -19.54 -34.00 1.89
CA VAL A 266 -20.57 -33.12 1.27
C VAL A 266 -21.57 -32.59 2.32
N LEU A 267 -21.83 -33.40 3.36
CA LEU A 267 -22.66 -33.02 4.50
C LEU A 267 -22.09 -31.85 5.32
N GLU A 268 -20.78 -31.74 5.46
CA GLU A 268 -20.13 -30.64 6.17
C GLU A 268 -20.18 -29.33 5.38
N TYR A 269 -20.04 -29.39 4.05
CA TYR A 269 -20.28 -28.23 3.19
C TYR A 269 -21.74 -27.77 3.25
N LEU A 270 -22.68 -28.72 3.14
CA LEU A 270 -24.10 -28.44 3.28
C LEU A 270 -24.45 -27.82 4.64
N LYS A 271 -23.76 -28.23 5.71
CA LYS A 271 -23.94 -27.66 7.05
C LYS A 271 -23.55 -26.18 7.08
N PHE A 272 -22.38 -25.81 6.53
CA PHE A 272 -21.94 -24.42 6.45
C PHE A 272 -22.97 -23.53 5.74
N TYR A 273 -23.37 -23.89 4.51
CA TYR A 273 -24.36 -23.09 3.78
C TYR A 273 -25.73 -23.07 4.47
N LYS A 274 -26.18 -24.20 5.04
CA LYS A 274 -27.43 -24.24 5.82
C LYS A 274 -27.40 -23.28 7.00
N GLU A 275 -26.27 -23.16 7.70
CA GLU A 275 -26.10 -22.21 8.81
C GLU A 275 -26.24 -20.76 8.31
N LEU A 276 -25.53 -20.37 7.25
CA LEU A 276 -25.67 -19.04 6.64
C LEU A 276 -27.13 -18.74 6.26
N LEU A 277 -27.83 -19.71 5.66
CA LEU A 277 -29.23 -19.57 5.29
C LEU A 277 -30.14 -19.36 6.50
N VAL A 278 -29.94 -20.12 7.57
CA VAL A 278 -30.74 -20.00 8.80
C VAL A 278 -30.51 -18.64 9.47
N GLU A 279 -29.26 -18.17 9.51
CA GLU A 279 -28.90 -16.88 10.09
C GLU A 279 -29.56 -15.71 9.36
N VAL A 280 -29.44 -15.66 8.02
CA VAL A 280 -29.92 -14.53 7.22
C VAL A 280 -31.44 -14.51 7.04
N ARG A 281 -32.09 -15.68 7.07
CA ARG A 281 -33.55 -15.85 6.86
C ARG A 281 -34.39 -14.88 7.67
N ASP A 282 -33.98 -14.56 8.90
CA ASP A 282 -34.79 -13.75 9.79
C ASP A 282 -34.90 -12.28 9.32
N LYS A 283 -33.89 -11.75 8.59
CA LYS A 283 -33.98 -10.43 7.92
C LYS A 283 -35.07 -10.40 6.84
N GLY A 284 -35.11 -11.45 6.01
CA GLY A 284 -36.16 -11.61 5.00
C GLY A 284 -37.56 -11.73 5.60
N LYS A 285 -37.70 -12.48 6.71
CA LYS A 285 -38.97 -12.57 7.46
C LYS A 285 -39.42 -11.24 8.07
N ALA A 286 -38.47 -10.38 8.42
CA ALA A 286 -38.76 -9.03 8.91
C ALA A 286 -39.13 -8.03 7.79
N GLY A 287 -39.17 -8.48 6.53
CA GLY A 287 -39.60 -7.69 5.38
C GLY A 287 -38.49 -6.89 4.68
N PHE A 288 -37.22 -7.17 5.00
CA PHE A 288 -36.07 -6.53 4.35
C PHE A 288 -35.56 -7.36 3.19
N THR A 289 -35.08 -6.68 2.14
CA THR A 289 -34.43 -7.33 0.99
C THR A 289 -33.15 -8.04 1.46
N VAL A 290 -32.96 -9.27 0.96
CA VAL A 290 -31.78 -10.10 1.22
C VAL A 290 -31.06 -10.33 -0.11
N GLY A 291 -29.76 -10.04 -0.16
CA GLY A 291 -28.90 -10.24 -1.33
C GLY A 291 -27.74 -11.20 -1.05
N LEU A 292 -26.87 -11.45 -2.05
CA LEU A 292 -25.70 -12.32 -1.85
C LEU A 292 -24.74 -11.76 -0.79
N THR A 293 -24.64 -10.43 -0.70
CA THR A 293 -23.81 -9.74 0.30
C THR A 293 -24.18 -10.08 1.73
N ASP A 294 -25.45 -10.40 2.03
CA ASP A 294 -25.83 -10.84 3.38
C ASP A 294 -25.13 -12.15 3.75
N TYR A 295 -25.18 -13.14 2.87
CA TYR A 295 -24.54 -14.44 3.09
C TYR A 295 -23.01 -14.33 3.06
N TRP A 296 -22.47 -13.51 2.17
CA TRP A 296 -21.04 -13.19 2.12
C TRP A 296 -20.54 -12.56 3.43
N GLY A 297 -21.27 -11.57 3.95
CA GLY A 297 -20.98 -10.93 5.22
C GLY A 297 -21.01 -11.90 6.39
N ARG A 298 -21.93 -12.88 6.36
CA ARG A 298 -21.97 -13.96 7.37
C ARG A 298 -20.78 -14.93 7.24
N ALA A 299 -20.38 -15.29 6.03
CA ALA A 299 -19.19 -16.10 5.79
C ALA A 299 -17.92 -15.42 6.32
N LEU A 300 -17.75 -14.12 6.05
CA LEU A 300 -16.65 -13.31 6.61
C LEU A 300 -16.69 -13.30 8.14
N ALA A 301 -17.86 -13.05 8.75
CA ALA A 301 -17.99 -13.04 10.20
C ALA A 301 -17.54 -14.36 10.84
N HIS A 302 -17.91 -15.50 10.23
CA HIS A 302 -17.52 -16.84 10.71
C HIS A 302 -16.00 -17.06 10.73
N LYS A 303 -15.25 -16.43 9.82
CA LYS A 303 -13.79 -16.63 9.72
C LYS A 303 -12.97 -15.57 10.46
N LEU A 304 -13.47 -14.33 10.51
CA LEU A 304 -12.65 -13.17 10.92
C LEU A 304 -12.98 -12.63 12.32
N PHE A 305 -14.21 -12.86 12.81
CA PHE A 305 -14.64 -12.29 14.08
C PHE A 305 -14.52 -13.28 15.24
N THR A 306 -14.47 -12.76 16.47
CA THR A 306 -14.49 -13.57 17.70
C THR A 306 -15.81 -14.34 17.84
N THR A 307 -15.85 -15.36 18.70
CA THR A 307 -17.07 -16.15 18.93
C THR A 307 -18.28 -15.30 19.34
N THR A 308 -18.10 -14.24 20.13
CA THR A 308 -19.18 -13.31 20.49
C THR A 308 -19.62 -12.48 19.28
N ALA A 309 -18.67 -11.91 18.53
CA ALA A 309 -18.95 -11.08 17.36
C ALA A 309 -19.40 -11.88 16.11
N ARG A 310 -19.23 -13.20 16.10
CA ARG A 310 -19.83 -14.12 15.13
C ARG A 310 -21.33 -14.22 15.25
N THR A 311 -21.94 -13.75 16.34
CA THR A 311 -23.40 -13.82 16.51
C THR A 311 -24.12 -13.07 15.39
N PRO A 312 -25.24 -13.60 14.83
CA PRO A 312 -25.88 -12.99 13.68
C PRO A 312 -26.33 -11.54 13.88
N GLY A 313 -26.81 -11.13 15.05
CA GLY A 313 -27.29 -9.76 15.27
C GLY A 313 -26.26 -8.75 15.77
N VAL A 314 -24.95 -9.02 15.65
CA VAL A 314 -23.90 -8.07 16.05
C VAL A 314 -23.86 -6.88 15.10
N THR A 315 -23.96 -5.66 15.63
CA THR A 315 -23.97 -4.42 14.84
C THR A 315 -22.86 -3.46 15.20
N MET A 316 -22.53 -2.56 14.28
CA MET A 316 -21.57 -1.48 14.51
C MET A 316 -21.94 -0.68 15.76
N THR A 317 -23.22 -0.33 15.91
CA THR A 317 -23.76 0.36 17.09
C THR A 317 -23.55 -0.43 18.39
N ALA A 318 -23.70 -1.76 18.35
CA ALA A 318 -23.49 -2.61 19.52
C ALA A 318 -22.01 -2.66 19.92
N VAL A 319 -21.09 -2.69 18.95
CA VAL A 319 -19.64 -2.65 19.22
C VAL A 319 -19.27 -1.33 19.88
N VAL A 320 -19.69 -0.19 19.33
CA VAL A 320 -19.45 1.15 19.92
C VAL A 320 -19.90 1.21 21.39
N LYS A 321 -21.09 0.69 21.69
CA LYS A 321 -21.66 0.74 23.05
C LYS A 321 -20.97 -0.17 24.06
N ASN A 322 -20.31 -1.25 23.62
CA ASN A 322 -19.79 -2.28 24.51
C ASN A 322 -18.25 -2.37 24.52
N SER A 323 -17.57 -1.86 23.50
CA SER A 323 -16.11 -1.92 23.42
C SER A 323 -15.47 -0.97 24.42
N ALA A 324 -14.74 -1.51 25.39
CA ALA A 324 -13.99 -0.70 26.34
C ALA A 324 -12.86 0.07 25.64
N VAL A 325 -12.25 -0.52 24.62
CA VAL A 325 -11.13 0.08 23.86
C VAL A 325 -11.62 1.30 23.07
N PHE A 326 -12.72 1.17 22.34
CA PHE A 326 -13.32 2.30 21.62
C PHE A 326 -13.75 3.41 22.59
N ASN A 327 -14.46 3.07 23.66
CA ASN A 327 -14.93 4.06 24.64
C ASN A 327 -13.81 4.76 25.41
N ASN A 328 -12.62 4.14 25.50
CA ASN A 328 -11.41 4.74 26.06
C ASN A 328 -10.53 5.44 25.02
N TYR A 329 -10.97 5.51 23.76
CA TYR A 329 -10.27 6.16 22.63
C TYR A 329 -8.91 5.53 22.31
N ASP A 330 -8.72 4.24 22.65
CA ASP A 330 -7.44 3.55 22.56
C ASP A 330 -7.12 3.05 21.15
N GLU A 331 -8.10 2.90 20.27
CA GLU A 331 -7.93 2.50 18.86
C GLU A 331 -8.16 3.64 17.85
N PRO A 332 -7.47 3.64 16.68
CA PRO A 332 -7.73 4.58 15.61
C PRO A 332 -9.19 4.54 15.17
N PHE A 333 -9.77 5.70 14.84
CA PHE A 333 -11.14 5.76 14.39
C PHE A 333 -11.29 5.00 13.05
N PRO A 334 -12.10 3.93 12.98
CA PRO A 334 -12.18 3.08 11.81
C PRO A 334 -13.12 3.65 10.75
N ILE A 335 -12.70 3.55 9.49
CA ILE A 335 -13.51 3.94 8.32
C ILE A 335 -13.41 2.83 7.27
N ILE A 336 -14.53 2.37 6.73
CA ILE A 336 -14.51 1.47 5.56
C ILE A 336 -15.24 2.10 4.36
N GLY A 337 -14.75 1.82 3.16
CA GLY A 337 -15.27 2.40 1.92
C GLY A 337 -16.08 1.42 1.07
N ALA A 338 -17.07 1.93 0.35
CA ALA A 338 -17.86 1.22 -0.66
C ALA A 338 -18.21 2.16 -1.82
N ILE A 339 -18.71 1.64 -2.94
CA ILE A 339 -19.11 2.46 -4.09
C ILE A 339 -20.62 2.32 -4.33
N ALA A 340 -21.33 3.42 -4.59
CA ALA A 340 -22.73 3.34 -4.99
C ALA A 340 -22.89 3.02 -6.48
N LYS A 341 -23.78 2.07 -6.80
CA LYS A 341 -24.17 1.72 -8.16
C LYS A 341 -25.54 2.29 -8.47
N ASP A 342 -25.67 2.91 -9.64
CA ASP A 342 -26.90 3.55 -10.07
C ASP A 342 -27.98 2.46 -10.33
N PRO A 343 -29.15 2.52 -9.65
CA PRO A 343 -30.26 1.60 -9.85
C PRO A 343 -30.84 1.57 -11.28
N LEU A 344 -30.61 2.63 -12.06
CA LEU A 344 -31.12 2.82 -13.42
C LEU A 344 -30.09 2.47 -14.50
N ASP A 345 -28.87 2.16 -14.11
CA ASP A 345 -27.83 1.70 -15.02
C ASP A 345 -28.16 0.28 -15.47
N ASN A 346 -28.88 0.19 -16.60
CA ASN A 346 -29.11 -1.09 -17.24
C ASN A 346 -27.76 -1.58 -17.79
N ASP A 347 -27.12 -2.55 -17.13
CA ASP A 347 -25.94 -3.30 -17.60
C ASP A 347 -26.18 -4.03 -18.96
N THR A 348 -27.19 -3.63 -19.75
CA THR A 348 -27.70 -4.28 -20.96
C THR A 348 -27.13 -3.73 -22.26
N PHE A 349 -26.31 -2.68 -22.25
CA PHE A 349 -25.78 -2.06 -23.48
C PHE A 349 -24.29 -2.24 -23.76
N SER A 350 -23.52 -2.90 -22.88
CA SER A 350 -22.19 -3.36 -23.23
C SER A 350 -22.05 -4.86 -23.07
N ASN A 351 -21.68 -5.52 -24.16
CA ASN A 351 -21.04 -6.84 -24.11
C ASN A 351 -19.62 -6.77 -23.49
N ASP A 352 -19.32 -5.71 -22.74
CA ASP A 352 -18.12 -5.52 -21.95
C ASP A 352 -18.57 -5.52 -20.48
N PRO A 353 -18.26 -6.57 -19.70
CA PRO A 353 -18.49 -6.59 -18.25
C PRO A 353 -17.65 -5.53 -17.49
N LEU A 354 -16.88 -4.72 -18.21
CA LEU A 354 -16.14 -3.56 -17.76
C LEU A 354 -16.58 -2.25 -18.46
N GLN A 355 -17.88 -2.03 -18.78
CA GLN A 355 -18.38 -0.64 -18.76
C GLN A 355 -18.26 -0.12 -17.32
N LYS A 356 -17.01 0.21 -16.98
CA LYS A 356 -16.50 0.62 -15.70
C LYS A 356 -17.22 1.90 -15.34
N MET A 357 -17.89 1.86 -14.20
CA MET A 357 -17.98 3.07 -13.40
C MET A 357 -16.58 3.68 -13.35
N SER A 358 -16.48 4.94 -13.77
CA SER A 358 -15.21 5.64 -13.79
C SER A 358 -14.91 6.13 -12.38
N SER A 359 -13.64 6.13 -11.99
CA SER A 359 -13.14 6.81 -10.79
C SER A 359 -13.57 8.28 -10.72
N LEU A 360 -13.96 8.90 -11.85
CA LEU A 360 -14.41 10.28 -11.94
C LEU A 360 -15.88 10.50 -11.55
N ASN A 361 -16.75 9.49 -11.73
CA ASN A 361 -18.21 9.65 -11.59
C ASN A 361 -18.84 8.72 -10.54
N SER A 362 -18.05 7.86 -9.92
CA SER A 362 -18.44 7.02 -8.79
C SER A 362 -18.80 7.87 -7.56
N SER A 363 -19.80 7.42 -6.81
CA SER A 363 -20.12 7.98 -5.49
C SER A 363 -19.52 7.06 -4.43
N ILE A 364 -18.43 7.51 -3.80
CA ILE A 364 -17.73 6.78 -2.75
C ILE A 364 -18.50 6.98 -1.45
N PHE A 365 -18.96 5.87 -0.89
CA PHE A 365 -19.57 5.80 0.42
C PHE A 365 -18.52 5.49 1.47
N GLU A 366 -18.64 6.15 2.61
CA GLU A 366 -17.93 5.77 3.82
C GLU A 366 -18.92 5.24 4.87
N ILE A 367 -18.42 4.28 5.65
CA ILE A 367 -19.12 3.64 6.75
C ILE A 367 -18.23 3.83 7.97
N THR A 368 -18.75 4.57 8.95
CA THR A 368 -18.05 4.86 10.22
C THR A 368 -18.84 4.28 11.39
N PRO A 369 -18.27 4.24 12.60
CA PRO A 369 -18.98 3.84 13.81
C PRO A 369 -20.28 4.62 14.10
N PHE A 370 -20.42 5.83 13.55
CA PHE A 370 -21.53 6.72 13.85
C PHE A 370 -22.44 6.97 12.66
N GLU A 371 -21.90 6.94 11.45
CA GLU A 371 -22.59 7.45 10.26
C GLU A 371 -22.30 6.62 9.01
N PHE A 372 -23.22 6.72 8.07
CA PHE A 372 -23.15 6.10 6.76
C PHE A 372 -23.53 7.12 5.71
N GLY A 373 -22.71 7.31 4.69
CA GLY A 373 -23.01 8.34 3.69
C GLY A 373 -21.87 8.60 2.73
N SER A 374 -21.95 9.71 2.01
CA SER A 374 -20.97 10.08 1.02
C SER A 374 -20.76 11.59 1.01
N TRP A 375 -19.51 11.98 0.75
CA TRP A 375 -19.11 13.36 0.52
C TRP A 375 -19.32 13.83 -0.91
N ASP A 376 -19.69 12.94 -1.82
CA ASP A 376 -19.84 13.26 -3.24
C ASP A 376 -21.17 13.97 -3.48
N SER A 377 -21.17 14.96 -4.37
CA SER A 377 -22.33 15.84 -4.59
C SER A 377 -23.63 15.11 -4.98
N SER A 378 -23.54 13.88 -5.50
CA SER A 378 -24.69 13.02 -5.80
C SER A 378 -25.50 12.61 -4.57
N ILE A 379 -24.88 12.62 -3.38
CA ILE A 379 -25.47 12.26 -2.08
C ILE A 379 -25.24 13.39 -1.07
N ASP A 380 -23.98 13.75 -0.82
CA ASP A 380 -23.53 14.85 0.06
C ASP A 380 -24.24 14.88 1.42
N ALA A 381 -24.43 13.69 1.97
CA ALA A 381 -25.28 13.48 3.12
C ALA A 381 -24.86 12.23 3.88
N PHE A 382 -25.15 12.25 5.18
CA PHE A 382 -24.84 11.19 6.12
C PHE A 382 -26.07 10.86 6.96
N VAL A 383 -26.39 9.58 7.07
CA VAL A 383 -27.41 9.05 7.97
C VAL A 383 -26.76 8.44 9.21
N ASN A 384 -27.38 8.61 10.37
CA ASN A 384 -26.95 7.94 11.59
C ASN A 384 -27.06 6.41 11.42
N ILE A 385 -25.94 5.70 11.58
CA ILE A 385 -25.83 4.29 11.22
C ILE A 385 -26.75 3.40 12.07
N GLN A 386 -27.04 3.79 13.32
CA GLN A 386 -27.93 3.05 14.23
C GLN A 386 -29.33 2.88 13.64
N TYR A 387 -29.76 3.81 12.80
CA TYR A 387 -31.13 3.90 12.26
C TYR A 387 -31.25 3.44 10.81
N LEU A 388 -30.19 2.82 10.25
CA LEU A 388 -30.27 2.18 8.93
C LEU A 388 -31.44 1.19 8.87
N GLY A 389 -32.08 1.12 7.69
CA GLY A 389 -33.29 0.33 7.45
C GLY A 389 -34.59 1.03 7.87
N SER A 390 -34.53 2.23 8.48
CA SER A 390 -35.74 3.03 8.74
C SER A 390 -36.32 3.60 7.45
N GLN A 391 -37.64 3.65 7.34
CA GLN A 391 -38.30 4.33 6.23
C GLN A 391 -38.21 5.84 6.42
N LEU A 392 -37.33 6.49 5.65
CA LEU A 392 -37.14 7.93 5.68
C LEU A 392 -37.72 8.57 4.41
N GLU A 393 -38.29 9.75 4.55
CA GLU A 393 -38.68 10.64 3.46
C GLU A 393 -38.09 12.02 3.72
N ASN A 394 -37.23 12.49 2.81
CA ASN A 394 -36.50 13.75 2.96
C ASN A 394 -35.79 13.85 4.33
N GLY A 395 -35.07 12.78 4.70
CA GLY A 395 -34.30 12.69 5.94
C GLY A 395 -35.11 12.48 7.23
N LYS A 396 -36.45 12.45 7.15
CA LYS A 396 -37.34 12.33 8.31
C LYS A 396 -38.05 10.98 8.35
N PRO A 397 -38.24 10.36 9.53
CA PRO A 397 -39.02 9.13 9.65
C PRO A 397 -40.45 9.33 9.16
N SER A 398 -40.99 8.35 8.43
CA SER A 398 -42.41 8.36 8.07
C SER A 398 -43.27 8.31 9.34
N THR A 399 -43.96 9.40 9.68
CA THR A 399 -44.78 9.47 10.90
C THR A 399 -45.95 8.49 10.85
N ALA A 400 -46.16 7.73 11.93
CA ALA A 400 -47.40 6.98 12.11
C ALA A 400 -48.58 7.97 12.16
N LYS A 401 -49.65 7.72 11.39
CA LYS A 401 -50.88 8.52 11.47
C LYS A 401 -51.48 8.39 12.90
N GLY A 402 -51.57 9.51 13.63
CA GLY A 402 -52.13 9.60 14.99
C GLY A 402 -51.06 9.82 16.08
N ASN A 403 -51.46 10.24 17.29
CA ASN A 403 -50.61 10.59 18.47
C ASN A 403 -49.69 9.46 19.01
N ARG A 404 -48.95 8.73 18.16
CA ARG A 404 -47.95 7.73 18.55
C ARG A 404 -46.58 8.21 18.11
N THR A 405 -45.57 8.01 18.96
CA THR A 405 -44.16 8.17 18.61
C THR A 405 -43.84 7.36 17.34
N GLY A 406 -43.16 7.97 16.37
CA GLY A 406 -42.73 7.27 15.15
C GLY A 406 -41.85 6.05 15.49
N LEU A 407 -41.99 4.98 14.72
CA LEU A 407 -41.16 3.77 14.86
C LEU A 407 -40.05 3.80 13.81
N CYS A 408 -38.81 3.64 14.27
CA CYS A 408 -37.61 3.53 13.46
C CYS A 408 -37.06 2.11 13.56
N LYS A 409 -36.12 1.77 12.70
CA LYS A 409 -35.43 0.48 12.71
C LYS A 409 -34.05 0.62 13.30
N SER A 410 -33.59 -0.41 13.99
CA SER A 410 -32.19 -0.58 14.39
C SER A 410 -31.75 -2.02 14.14
N GLY A 411 -30.44 -2.27 14.10
CA GLY A 411 -29.90 -3.61 13.85
C GLY A 411 -29.59 -3.91 12.38
N PHE A 412 -29.86 -2.99 11.46
CA PHE A 412 -29.50 -3.13 10.03
C PHE A 412 -27.99 -2.98 9.81
N ASP A 413 -27.31 -2.24 10.69
CA ASP A 413 -25.87 -1.96 10.70
C ASP A 413 -25.02 -3.18 11.14
N ASN A 414 -25.38 -4.37 10.65
CA ASN A 414 -24.70 -5.61 10.97
C ASN A 414 -23.23 -5.59 10.52
N VAL A 415 -22.31 -5.93 11.42
CA VAL A 415 -20.87 -5.83 11.14
C VAL A 415 -20.42 -6.72 9.98
N GLY A 416 -21.00 -7.92 9.84
CA GLY A 416 -20.73 -8.83 8.74
C GLY A 416 -21.23 -8.25 7.42
N PHE A 417 -22.48 -7.77 7.39
CA PHE A 417 -23.05 -7.12 6.21
C PHE A 417 -22.24 -5.90 5.75
N LEU A 418 -21.91 -4.98 6.66
CA LEU A 418 -21.13 -3.78 6.33
C LEU A 418 -19.73 -4.12 5.81
N THR A 419 -19.06 -5.11 6.41
CA THR A 419 -17.77 -5.63 5.92
C THR A 419 -17.91 -6.27 4.54
N GLY A 420 -18.99 -7.03 4.33
CA GLY A 420 -19.34 -7.65 3.05
C GLY A 420 -19.65 -6.62 1.96
N THR A 421 -20.32 -5.51 2.28
CA THR A 421 -20.60 -4.40 1.35
C THR A 421 -19.31 -3.83 0.78
N SER A 422 -18.30 -3.58 1.61
CA SER A 422 -16.99 -3.06 1.17
C SER A 422 -16.22 -4.05 0.29
N SER A 423 -16.64 -5.32 0.23
CA SER A 423 -15.95 -6.42 -0.44
C SER A 423 -16.86 -7.27 -1.33
N SER A 424 -17.92 -6.69 -1.91
CA SER A 424 -18.91 -7.44 -2.68
C SER A 424 -18.41 -7.95 -4.04
N LEU A 425 -17.17 -7.62 -4.44
CA LEU A 425 -16.53 -8.12 -5.67
C LEU A 425 -16.56 -9.66 -5.76
N PHE A 426 -16.52 -10.35 -4.62
CA PHE A 426 -16.61 -11.81 -4.57
C PHE A 426 -17.95 -12.33 -5.11
N ASN A 427 -19.02 -11.53 -5.06
CA ASN A 427 -20.34 -11.87 -5.61
C ASN A 427 -20.30 -12.08 -7.14
N HIS A 428 -19.47 -11.31 -7.86
CA HIS A 428 -19.30 -11.48 -9.31
C HIS A 428 -18.59 -12.80 -9.64
N ILE A 429 -17.72 -13.26 -8.75
CA ILE A 429 -16.98 -14.52 -8.93
C ILE A 429 -17.83 -15.71 -8.57
N PHE A 430 -18.69 -15.61 -7.55
CA PHE A 430 -19.75 -16.59 -7.33
C PHE A 430 -20.58 -16.81 -8.60
N LYS A 431 -21.02 -15.71 -9.24
CA LYS A 431 -21.78 -15.74 -10.50
C LYS A 431 -20.96 -16.32 -11.66
N PHE A 432 -19.68 -15.97 -11.77
CA PHE A 432 -18.78 -16.50 -12.80
C PHE A 432 -18.51 -18.01 -12.62
N MET A 433 -18.12 -18.43 -11.43
CA MET A 433 -17.90 -19.84 -11.09
C MET A 433 -19.18 -20.64 -11.31
N PHE A 434 -20.34 -20.09 -10.94
CA PHE A 434 -21.63 -20.70 -11.23
C PHE A 434 -21.82 -20.97 -12.72
N ASN A 435 -21.64 -19.96 -13.59
CA ASN A 435 -21.77 -20.13 -15.04
C ASN A 435 -20.77 -21.17 -15.57
N TYR A 436 -19.52 -21.12 -15.12
CA TYR A 436 -18.48 -22.07 -15.52
C TYR A 436 -18.80 -23.53 -15.12
N PHE A 437 -19.29 -23.75 -13.90
CA PHE A 437 -19.66 -25.09 -13.44
C PHE A 437 -21.00 -25.57 -14.01
N ALA A 438 -21.94 -24.65 -14.26
CA ALA A 438 -23.22 -24.92 -14.90
C ALA A 438 -23.08 -25.51 -16.32
N GLU A 439 -21.99 -25.18 -17.02
CA GLU A 439 -21.65 -25.65 -18.37
C GLU A 439 -20.96 -27.02 -18.39
N ASN A 440 -20.32 -27.46 -17.31
CA ASN A 440 -19.38 -28.60 -17.30
C ASN A 440 -19.91 -29.91 -16.64
N GLN A 441 -21.21 -30.01 -16.33
CA GLN A 441 -21.96 -31.23 -15.91
C GLN A 441 -21.18 -32.30 -15.08
N SER A 442 -20.93 -32.05 -13.78
CA SER A 442 -20.47 -33.10 -12.85
C SER A 442 -21.52 -33.43 -11.77
N ASP A 443 -21.55 -34.67 -11.26
CA ASP A 443 -22.56 -35.13 -10.28
C ASP A 443 -22.54 -34.38 -8.92
N LEU A 444 -21.44 -33.70 -8.58
CA LEU A 444 -21.35 -32.76 -7.45
C LEU A 444 -22.34 -31.57 -7.59
N MET A 445 -22.80 -31.31 -8.81
CA MET A 445 -23.62 -30.15 -9.18
C MET A 445 -25.07 -30.21 -8.74
N THR A 446 -25.70 -31.38 -8.56
CA THR A 446 -27.12 -31.39 -8.14
C THR A 446 -27.32 -30.89 -6.72
N SER A 447 -26.32 -31.10 -5.85
CA SER A 447 -26.32 -30.58 -4.48
C SER A 447 -26.00 -29.09 -4.47
N ILE A 448 -24.98 -28.65 -5.21
CA ILE A 448 -24.61 -27.23 -5.34
C ILE A 448 -25.72 -26.43 -6.04
N GLU A 449 -26.34 -26.93 -7.09
CA GLU A 449 -27.46 -26.30 -7.80
C GLU A 449 -28.70 -26.15 -6.91
N SER A 450 -28.96 -27.11 -6.00
CA SER A 450 -30.07 -27.00 -5.04
C SER A 450 -29.81 -25.94 -3.96
N ILE A 451 -28.56 -25.85 -3.48
CA ILE A 451 -28.10 -24.79 -2.59
C ILE A 451 -28.22 -23.43 -3.28
N LEU A 452 -27.82 -23.33 -4.55
CA LEU A 452 -27.79 -22.07 -5.31
C LEU A 452 -29.17 -21.59 -5.79
N LYS A 453 -30.10 -22.49 -6.11
CA LYS A 453 -31.52 -22.14 -6.30
C LYS A 453 -32.11 -21.49 -5.05
N PHE A 454 -31.65 -21.89 -3.86
CA PHE A 454 -32.07 -21.29 -2.60
C PHE A 454 -31.44 -19.90 -2.39
N PHE A 455 -30.22 -19.67 -2.87
CA PHE A 455 -29.57 -18.35 -2.92
C PHE A 455 -30.09 -17.43 -4.05
N GLY A 456 -31.11 -17.86 -4.81
CA GLY A 456 -31.72 -17.04 -5.87
C GLY A 456 -31.06 -17.16 -7.24
N PHE A 457 -30.17 -18.12 -7.47
CA PHE A 457 -29.55 -18.41 -8.77
C PHE A 457 -30.30 -19.52 -9.50
N SER A 458 -30.97 -19.21 -10.61
CA SER A 458 -31.58 -20.19 -11.52
C SER A 458 -31.01 -20.06 -12.93
N LYS A 459 -30.88 -21.19 -13.64
CA LYS A 459 -30.48 -21.25 -15.07
C LYS A 459 -31.50 -20.61 -16.01
N THR A 460 -32.72 -20.33 -15.54
CA THR A 460 -33.81 -19.75 -16.33
C THR A 460 -34.05 -18.30 -15.91
N ASN A 461 -34.31 -17.42 -16.89
CA ASN A 461 -34.82 -16.05 -16.73
C ASN A 461 -36.23 -16.04 -16.11
N GLU A 462 -36.38 -16.66 -14.94
CA GLU A 462 -37.64 -16.97 -14.29
C GLU A 462 -37.77 -16.22 -12.96
N TYR A 463 -37.13 -15.05 -12.88
CA TYR A 463 -37.38 -14.05 -11.82
C TYR A 463 -38.78 -13.41 -11.92
N GLY A 464 -39.59 -13.78 -12.91
CA GLY A 464 -40.93 -13.24 -13.14
C GLY A 464 -42.11 -14.07 -12.60
N ALA A 465 -41.89 -15.22 -11.95
CA ALA A 465 -42.98 -16.17 -11.67
C ALA A 465 -43.47 -16.24 -10.21
N LEU A 466 -43.12 -15.29 -9.34
CA LEU A 466 -43.71 -15.17 -8.00
C LEU A 466 -44.17 -13.76 -7.61
N SER A 467 -44.33 -12.84 -8.57
CA SER A 467 -44.98 -11.54 -8.36
C SER A 467 -46.38 -11.54 -8.97
N THR A 468 -47.34 -12.19 -8.31
CA THR A 468 -48.76 -11.92 -8.56
C THR A 468 -49.17 -10.66 -7.80
N SER A 469 -48.78 -9.49 -8.31
CA SER A 469 -49.51 -8.23 -8.18
C SER A 469 -48.72 -7.12 -8.87
N GLU A 470 -49.41 -6.37 -9.72
CA GLU A 470 -48.93 -5.20 -10.46
C GLU A 470 -48.21 -4.18 -9.55
N GLN A 471 -46.87 -4.16 -9.57
CA GLN A 471 -46.07 -2.99 -9.19
C GLN A 471 -44.63 -3.13 -9.70
N SER A 472 -44.32 -2.35 -10.76
CA SER A 472 -43.02 -1.80 -11.18
C SER A 472 -41.74 -2.67 -11.08
N HIS A 473 -41.11 -2.88 -12.24
CA HIS A 473 -39.78 -3.45 -12.47
C HIS A 473 -38.75 -3.23 -11.34
N SER A 474 -38.49 -4.26 -10.52
CA SER A 474 -37.19 -4.41 -9.84
C SER A 474 -36.34 -5.37 -10.67
N GLN A 475 -35.36 -4.85 -11.42
CA GLN A 475 -34.30 -5.71 -11.94
C GLN A 475 -33.53 -6.26 -10.73
N SER A 476 -33.50 -7.58 -10.56
CA SER A 476 -32.83 -8.21 -9.42
C SER A 476 -31.32 -8.15 -9.63
N HIS A 477 -30.61 -7.42 -8.77
CA HIS A 477 -29.15 -7.36 -8.70
C HIS A 477 -28.66 -8.13 -7.47
N PRO A 478 -28.66 -9.48 -7.50
CA PRO A 478 -28.25 -10.29 -6.35
C PRO A 478 -26.76 -10.09 -5.98
N ASP A 479 -25.97 -9.52 -6.88
CA ASP A 479 -24.55 -9.20 -6.73
C ASP A 479 -24.26 -7.93 -5.94
N HIS A 480 -25.23 -7.02 -5.76
CA HIS A 480 -25.04 -5.78 -5.01
C HIS A 480 -25.43 -5.93 -3.53
N ALA A 481 -24.82 -5.10 -2.68
CA ALA A 481 -25.31 -4.88 -1.33
C ALA A 481 -26.56 -3.99 -1.38
N VAL A 482 -27.70 -4.50 -0.90
CA VAL A 482 -28.99 -3.80 -0.99
C VAL A 482 -29.34 -3.13 0.33
N TYR A 483 -29.43 -1.80 0.29
CA TYR A 483 -29.91 -0.95 1.37
C TYR A 483 -31.34 -0.52 1.05
N SER A 484 -32.30 -1.30 1.55
CA SER A 484 -33.74 -1.10 1.34
C SER A 484 -34.46 -1.08 2.69
N PRO A 485 -35.14 0.02 3.05
CA PRO A 485 -35.32 1.26 2.27
C PRO A 485 -34.05 2.11 2.14
N ASN A 486 -33.95 2.89 1.06
CA ASN A 486 -32.91 3.88 0.83
C ASN A 486 -32.99 5.01 1.89
N PRO A 487 -31.95 5.22 2.71
CA PRO A 487 -31.98 6.26 3.75
C PRO A 487 -31.98 7.69 3.19
N PHE A 488 -31.61 7.90 1.93
CA PHE A 488 -31.54 9.21 1.26
C PHE A 488 -32.72 9.46 0.32
N TRP A 489 -33.79 8.67 0.42
CA TRP A 489 -34.94 8.82 -0.46
C TRP A 489 -35.57 10.22 -0.34
N LYS A 490 -35.67 10.91 -1.48
CA LYS A 490 -36.11 12.30 -1.64
C LYS A 490 -35.32 13.36 -0.84
N PHE A 491 -34.12 13.05 -0.35
CA PHE A 491 -33.29 14.03 0.34
C PHE A 491 -32.63 14.99 -0.66
N GLY A 492 -32.76 16.31 -0.44
CA GLY A 492 -31.96 17.35 -1.11
C GLY A 492 -32.18 17.61 -2.61
N GLU A 493 -33.20 17.06 -3.26
CA GLU A 493 -33.49 17.23 -4.72
C GLU A 493 -32.30 16.94 -5.68
N ARG A 494 -31.37 16.04 -5.32
CA ARG A 494 -30.14 15.78 -6.10
C ARG A 494 -30.21 14.57 -7.04
N GLN A 495 -30.05 14.81 -8.35
CA GLN A 495 -30.45 14.01 -9.53
C GLN A 495 -30.33 12.47 -9.57
N ARG A 496 -29.43 11.77 -8.86
CA ARG A 496 -29.17 10.33 -9.14
C ARG A 496 -29.82 9.32 -8.20
N PHE A 497 -29.70 9.48 -6.88
CA PHE A 497 -30.07 8.41 -5.93
C PHE A 497 -31.34 8.70 -5.11
N PHE A 498 -31.82 9.94 -5.11
CA PHE A 498 -32.99 10.37 -4.34
C PHE A 498 -34.34 9.85 -4.85
N THR A 499 -34.44 9.45 -6.13
CA THR A 499 -35.70 8.95 -6.74
C THR A 499 -35.91 7.45 -6.48
N SER A 500 -34.83 6.70 -6.28
CA SER A 500 -34.88 5.25 -6.01
C SER A 500 -35.23 4.97 -4.56
N LYS A 501 -36.13 4.00 -4.36
CA LYS A 501 -36.48 3.48 -3.02
C LYS A 501 -35.42 2.54 -2.44
N GLU A 502 -34.46 2.12 -3.25
CA GLU A 502 -33.37 1.23 -2.88
C GLU A 502 -32.02 1.87 -3.22
N LEU A 503 -31.02 1.61 -2.38
CA LEU A 503 -29.64 2.00 -2.59
C LEU A 503 -28.79 0.74 -2.79
N PHE A 504 -28.06 0.68 -3.90
CA PHE A 504 -27.14 -0.41 -4.21
C PHE A 504 -25.70 0.04 -3.98
N LEU A 505 -24.97 -0.71 -3.17
CA LEU A 505 -23.53 -0.53 -2.99
C LEU A 505 -22.75 -1.74 -3.48
N VAL A 506 -21.53 -1.51 -3.93
CA VAL A 506 -20.55 -2.51 -4.37
C VAL A 506 -19.18 -2.31 -3.69
N ASP A 507 -18.20 -3.15 -4.01
CA ASP A 507 -16.86 -3.13 -3.44
C ASP A 507 -16.21 -1.74 -3.62
N GLY A 508 -15.53 -1.28 -2.57
CA GLY A 508 -14.90 0.04 -2.55
C GLY A 508 -13.82 0.23 -3.62
N GLY A 509 -13.29 -0.85 -4.21
CA GLY A 509 -12.27 -0.81 -5.26
C GLY A 509 -12.80 -0.92 -6.69
N ASP A 510 -14.11 -1.09 -6.90
CA ASP A 510 -14.70 -1.38 -8.22
C ASP A 510 -14.58 -0.21 -9.23
N ASP A 511 -14.41 1.02 -8.74
CA ASP A 511 -14.19 2.21 -9.57
C ASP A 511 -12.70 2.43 -9.94
N GLY A 512 -11.81 1.55 -9.48
CA GLY A 512 -10.36 1.63 -9.68
C GLY A 512 -9.61 2.46 -8.64
N GLN A 513 -10.27 3.05 -7.65
CA GLN A 513 -9.66 3.76 -6.53
C GLN A 513 -9.55 2.85 -5.31
N ASN A 514 -8.73 1.80 -5.43
CA ASN A 514 -8.62 0.74 -4.43
C ASN A 514 -7.93 1.17 -3.11
N LEU A 515 -7.69 2.47 -2.88
CA LEU A 515 -7.19 3.07 -1.65
C LEU A 515 -8.18 4.15 -1.13
N PRO A 516 -8.57 4.11 0.15
CA PRO A 516 -9.59 5.01 0.73
C PRO A 516 -9.05 6.42 1.02
N PHE A 517 -8.63 7.18 0.00
CA PHE A 517 -8.15 8.55 0.17
C PHE A 517 -9.27 9.57 0.41
N GLN A 518 -10.40 9.46 -0.28
CA GLN A 518 -11.49 10.45 -0.20
C GLN A 518 -11.96 10.73 1.24
N PRO A 519 -12.18 9.72 2.11
CA PRO A 519 -12.50 9.98 3.51
C PRO A 519 -11.43 10.81 4.23
N LEU A 520 -10.14 10.57 3.97
CA LEU A 520 -9.05 11.11 4.75
C LEU A 520 -8.62 12.52 4.35
N ILE A 521 -8.93 12.95 3.13
CA ILE A 521 -8.55 14.28 2.61
C ILE A 521 -9.58 15.39 2.92
N ARG A 522 -10.66 15.08 3.63
CA ARG A 522 -11.71 16.08 3.94
C ARG A 522 -11.23 17.09 4.96
N LYS A 523 -11.58 18.38 4.75
CA LYS A 523 -11.23 19.47 5.67
C LYS A 523 -11.70 19.21 7.09
N GLY A 524 -12.88 18.61 7.27
CA GLY A 524 -13.45 18.28 8.58
C GLY A 524 -12.54 17.38 9.44
N ARG A 525 -11.76 16.48 8.82
CA ARG A 525 -10.85 15.56 9.53
C ARG A 525 -9.47 16.12 9.80
N LYS A 526 -9.06 17.17 9.07
CA LYS A 526 -7.79 17.90 9.24
C LYS A 526 -6.56 16.98 9.24
N VAL A 527 -6.57 15.91 8.43
CA VAL A 527 -5.45 14.95 8.35
C VAL A 527 -4.20 15.64 7.81
N ASP A 528 -3.07 15.43 8.48
CA ASP A 528 -1.75 15.96 8.10
C ASP A 528 -0.93 14.98 7.27
N LEU A 529 -1.02 13.70 7.62
CA LEU A 529 -0.23 12.62 7.05
C LEU A 529 -1.08 11.37 6.87
N ILE A 530 -1.07 10.82 5.66
CA ILE A 530 -1.67 9.53 5.33
C ILE A 530 -0.54 8.53 5.07
N LEU A 531 -0.50 7.45 5.85
CA LEU A 531 0.33 6.27 5.62
C LEU A 531 -0.47 5.30 4.73
N ALA A 532 -0.28 5.37 3.43
CA ALA A 532 -1.02 4.59 2.44
C ALA A 532 -0.24 3.35 2.02
N TYR A 533 -0.81 2.18 2.32
CA TYR A 533 -0.26 0.88 1.98
C TYR A 533 -1.09 0.22 0.89
N ASP A 534 -0.46 -0.02 -0.26
CA ASP A 534 -1.11 -0.53 -1.46
C ASP A 534 -0.81 -2.02 -1.66
N MET A 535 -1.84 -2.85 -1.57
CA MET A 535 -1.84 -4.29 -1.81
C MET A 535 -2.71 -4.67 -3.02
N SER A 536 -3.01 -3.70 -3.89
CA SER A 536 -3.82 -3.89 -5.09
C SER A 536 -3.23 -4.98 -6.00
N GLY A 537 -4.11 -5.80 -6.57
CA GLY A 537 -3.73 -6.86 -7.50
C GLY A 537 -3.81 -6.34 -8.94
N GLU A 538 -2.74 -5.70 -9.43
CA GLU A 538 -2.71 -5.06 -10.75
C GLU A 538 -1.81 -5.86 -11.73
N ASP A 539 -0.51 -5.62 -11.71
CA ASP A 539 0.45 -6.31 -12.57
C ASP A 539 1.11 -7.47 -11.82
N LEU A 540 0.94 -8.70 -12.31
CA LEU A 540 1.37 -9.92 -11.62
C LEU A 540 0.91 -9.99 -10.15
N ASN A 541 -0.26 -9.42 -9.83
CA ASN A 541 -0.81 -9.25 -8.48
C ASN A 541 0.01 -8.35 -7.53
N TYR A 542 0.85 -7.46 -8.08
CA TYR A 542 1.48 -6.35 -7.39
C TYR A 542 0.90 -5.00 -7.83
N PRO A 543 0.97 -3.96 -6.99
CA PRO A 543 0.60 -2.62 -7.38
C PRO A 543 1.56 -2.04 -8.43
N ASN A 544 1.00 -1.33 -9.41
CA ASN A 544 1.71 -0.62 -10.45
C ASN A 544 1.44 0.90 -10.44
N GLY A 545 0.65 1.38 -9.48
CA GLY A 545 0.35 2.81 -9.32
C GLY A 545 -0.85 3.31 -10.10
N SER A 546 -1.63 2.45 -10.76
CA SER A 546 -2.83 2.90 -11.46
C SER A 546 -3.87 3.46 -10.47
N VAL A 547 -3.97 2.91 -9.26
CA VAL A 547 -4.80 3.45 -8.16
C VAL A 547 -4.48 4.92 -7.87
N LEU A 548 -3.20 5.26 -7.71
CA LEU A 548 -2.76 6.64 -7.46
C LEU A 548 -3.16 7.58 -8.60
N GLN A 549 -3.02 7.13 -9.85
CA GLN A 549 -3.43 7.93 -11.01
C GLN A 549 -4.93 8.14 -11.06
N GLN A 550 -5.73 7.09 -10.84
CA GLN A 550 -7.19 7.21 -10.83
C GLN A 550 -7.65 8.20 -9.75
N THR A 551 -7.08 8.14 -8.54
CA THR A 551 -7.37 9.10 -7.49
C THR A 551 -6.90 10.52 -7.85
N SER A 552 -5.69 10.68 -8.40
CA SER A 552 -5.18 11.99 -8.82
C SER A 552 -6.06 12.62 -9.90
N LEU A 553 -6.58 11.83 -10.84
CA LEU A 553 -7.50 12.30 -11.88
C LEU A 553 -8.83 12.78 -11.30
N ARG A 554 -9.38 12.06 -10.31
CA ARG A 554 -10.61 12.48 -9.60
C ARG A 554 -10.45 13.86 -8.97
N PHE A 555 -9.36 14.10 -8.24
CA PHE A 555 -9.17 15.37 -7.54
C PHE A 555 -8.54 16.48 -8.40
N GLY A 556 -8.06 16.16 -9.61
CA GLY A 556 -7.52 17.13 -10.57
C GLY A 556 -8.55 17.71 -11.55
N ASN A 557 -9.71 17.05 -11.76
CA ASN A 557 -10.67 17.45 -12.80
C ASN A 557 -11.85 18.29 -12.25
N VAL A 558 -11.81 19.60 -12.51
CA VAL A 558 -12.82 20.60 -12.08
C VAL A 558 -14.20 20.40 -12.73
N VAL A 559 -14.26 19.80 -13.91
CA VAL A 559 -15.47 19.83 -14.76
C VAL A 559 -16.42 18.69 -14.41
N GLU A 560 -15.90 17.57 -13.91
CA GLU A 560 -16.68 16.33 -13.72
C GLU A 560 -16.85 15.93 -12.25
N THR A 561 -16.09 16.54 -11.33
CA THR A 561 -16.07 16.13 -9.92
C THR A 561 -16.45 17.29 -8.98
N SER A 562 -17.16 16.97 -7.90
CA SER A 562 -17.36 17.83 -6.73
C SER A 562 -16.14 17.78 -5.79
N ALA A 563 -14.95 17.56 -6.35
CA ALA A 563 -13.70 17.48 -5.60
C ALA A 563 -13.43 18.80 -4.87
N PRO A 564 -12.97 18.76 -3.61
CA PRO A 564 -12.55 19.95 -2.92
C PRO A 564 -11.18 20.41 -3.44
N PHE A 565 -10.99 21.73 -3.42
CA PHE A 565 -9.73 22.40 -3.75
C PHE A 565 -9.26 23.21 -2.54
N PHE A 566 -8.01 23.65 -2.55
CA PHE A 566 -7.51 24.56 -1.51
C PHE A 566 -6.88 25.81 -2.09
N LYS A 567 -6.98 26.91 -1.35
CA LYS A 567 -6.32 28.17 -1.65
C LYS A 567 -4.92 28.17 -1.04
N VAL A 568 -3.92 28.49 -1.85
CA VAL A 568 -2.54 28.63 -1.35
C VAL A 568 -2.48 29.76 -0.32
N PRO A 569 -1.94 29.51 0.89
CA PRO A 569 -1.78 30.56 1.90
C PRO A 569 -0.94 31.73 1.40
N LYS A 570 -1.32 32.97 1.76
CA LYS A 570 -0.59 34.17 1.34
C LYS A 570 0.89 34.15 1.74
N GLY A 571 1.20 33.66 2.93
CA GLY A 571 2.57 33.54 3.43
C GLY A 571 3.45 32.51 2.71
N ALA A 572 2.88 31.68 1.82
CA ALA A 572 3.63 30.68 1.08
C ALA A 572 4.39 31.25 -0.13
N LEU A 573 3.96 32.38 -0.69
CA LEU A 573 4.55 32.99 -1.88
C LEU A 573 5.77 33.83 -1.48
N SER A 574 6.96 33.28 -1.68
CA SER A 574 8.24 33.92 -1.31
C SER A 574 8.71 34.85 -2.43
N GLY A 575 8.45 36.15 -2.29
CA GLY A 575 8.91 37.16 -3.23
C GLY A 575 7.94 38.33 -3.26
N GLY A 576 8.37 39.50 -2.82
CA GLY A 576 7.63 40.74 -3.03
C GLY A 576 7.59 41.09 -4.51
N GLU A 577 6.73 40.42 -5.28
CA GLU A 577 6.24 40.98 -6.52
C GLU A 577 5.30 42.12 -6.14
N GLU A 578 5.76 43.33 -6.43
CA GLU A 578 4.95 44.53 -6.33
C GLU A 578 3.60 44.29 -7.00
N VAL A 579 2.56 44.66 -6.25
CA VAL A 579 1.21 44.83 -6.71
C VAL A 579 1.22 45.84 -7.86
N VAL A 580 1.24 45.37 -9.09
CA VAL A 580 0.84 46.17 -10.25
C VAL A 580 -0.64 45.87 -10.48
N ASP A 581 -1.49 46.83 -10.11
CA ASP A 581 -2.93 46.89 -10.40
C ASP A 581 -3.88 45.99 -9.56
N GLY A 582 -3.68 45.93 -8.23
CA GLY A 582 -4.77 45.70 -7.26
C GLY A 582 -5.58 44.39 -7.33
N SER A 583 -5.23 43.44 -8.19
CA SER A 583 -6.03 42.26 -8.52
C SER A 583 -5.13 41.03 -8.76
N GLN A 584 -4.57 40.45 -7.70
CA GLN A 584 -4.06 39.07 -7.79
C GLN A 584 -5.17 38.08 -7.41
N SER A 585 -5.60 37.29 -8.40
CA SER A 585 -6.50 36.17 -8.18
C SER A 585 -5.83 35.13 -7.27
N PRO A 586 -6.57 34.54 -6.31
CA PRO A 586 -6.02 33.52 -5.44
C PRO A 586 -5.53 32.30 -6.26
N ILE A 587 -4.34 31.78 -5.96
CA ILE A 587 -3.87 30.51 -6.52
C ILE A 587 -4.65 29.38 -5.85
N ILE A 588 -5.41 28.65 -6.65
CA ILE A 588 -6.21 27.50 -6.22
C ILE A 588 -5.53 26.23 -6.72
N LYS A 589 -5.47 25.21 -5.87
CA LYS A 589 -4.82 23.95 -6.17
C LYS A 589 -5.69 22.75 -5.83
N SER A 590 -5.47 21.63 -6.53
CA SER A 590 -6.01 20.31 -6.19
C SER A 590 -5.71 19.97 -4.73
N ILE A 591 -6.64 19.36 -4.02
CA ILE A 591 -6.40 18.85 -2.66
C ILE A 591 -5.51 17.60 -2.64
N PHE A 592 -5.41 16.88 -3.76
CA PHE A 592 -4.61 15.67 -3.89
C PHE A 592 -3.31 15.97 -4.65
N PRO A 593 -2.16 15.43 -4.22
CA PRO A 593 -0.88 15.74 -4.86
C PRO A 593 -0.78 15.09 -6.25
N LYS A 594 0.12 15.62 -7.08
CA LYS A 594 0.60 14.94 -8.28
C LYS A 594 1.23 13.61 -7.89
N VAL A 595 1.13 12.64 -8.79
CA VAL A 595 1.64 11.28 -8.58
C VAL A 595 2.51 10.82 -9.76
N PRO A 596 3.45 9.87 -9.56
CA PRO A 596 4.16 9.23 -10.64
C PRO A 596 3.21 8.53 -11.62
N THR A 597 3.57 8.49 -12.90
CA THR A 597 2.91 7.57 -13.84
C THR A 597 3.25 6.12 -13.49
N THR A 598 2.52 5.16 -14.07
CA THR A 598 2.73 3.72 -13.83
C THR A 598 4.14 3.34 -14.27
N ASP A 599 4.54 3.80 -15.46
CA ASP A 599 5.89 3.58 -15.99
C ASP A 599 6.95 4.18 -15.07
N GLN A 600 6.77 5.43 -14.60
CA GLN A 600 7.70 6.04 -13.65
C GLN A 600 7.76 5.27 -12.33
N LEU A 601 6.61 4.82 -11.80
CA LEU A 601 6.57 4.10 -10.54
C LEU A 601 7.37 2.78 -10.62
N ILE A 602 7.23 2.05 -11.73
CA ILE A 602 7.89 0.76 -11.96
C ILE A 602 9.35 0.94 -12.38
N GLU A 603 9.62 1.73 -13.42
CA GLU A 603 10.96 1.88 -14.01
C GLU A 603 11.95 2.56 -13.07
N ASP A 604 11.50 3.55 -12.29
CA ASP A 604 12.34 4.23 -11.29
C ASP A 604 12.36 3.47 -9.95
N GLY A 605 11.73 2.29 -9.86
CA GLY A 605 11.71 1.45 -8.64
C GLY A 605 11.03 2.12 -7.44
N LEU A 606 10.10 3.05 -7.69
CA LEU A 606 9.39 3.78 -6.63
C LEU A 606 8.37 2.89 -5.91
N ASN A 607 7.91 1.80 -6.53
CA ASN A 607 7.08 0.79 -5.89
C ASN A 607 7.85 -0.15 -4.93
N LEU A 608 9.19 -0.08 -4.89
CA LEU A 608 10.03 -0.95 -4.06
C LEU A 608 10.48 -0.29 -2.74
N ARG A 609 10.04 0.93 -2.47
CA ARG A 609 10.40 1.71 -1.28
C ARG A 609 9.28 2.68 -0.87
N PRO A 610 9.28 3.21 0.35
CA PRO A 610 8.43 4.33 0.70
C PRO A 610 8.72 5.54 -0.19
N ILE A 611 7.67 6.23 -0.65
CA ILE A 611 7.77 7.53 -1.31
C ILE A 611 6.81 8.52 -0.64
N PHE A 612 7.19 9.79 -0.59
CA PHE A 612 6.36 10.85 -0.02
C PHE A 612 5.81 11.74 -1.14
N LEU A 613 4.50 11.93 -1.17
CA LEU A 613 3.77 12.70 -2.18
C LEU A 613 3.17 13.93 -1.51
N GLY A 614 3.23 15.09 -2.18
CA GLY A 614 2.64 16.33 -1.64
C GLY A 614 3.49 17.01 -0.56
N CYS A 615 4.81 16.79 -0.55
CA CYS A 615 5.68 17.39 0.47
C CYS A 615 5.69 18.93 0.39
N ASP A 616 5.70 19.49 -0.81
CA ASP A 616 5.64 20.93 -1.04
C ASP A 616 4.22 21.35 -1.49
N VAL A 617 3.57 22.23 -0.71
CA VAL A 617 2.19 22.66 -1.00
C VAL A 617 2.06 23.49 -2.27
N ILE A 618 3.16 24.05 -2.78
CA ILE A 618 3.17 24.91 -3.97
C ILE A 618 3.52 24.09 -5.21
N GLU A 619 4.57 23.28 -5.14
CA GLU A 619 5.09 22.56 -6.31
C GLU A 619 4.33 21.26 -6.61
N ASP A 620 3.95 20.52 -5.56
CA ASP A 620 3.51 19.13 -5.71
C ASP A 620 2.01 18.98 -5.97
N PHE A 621 1.25 20.08 -5.92
CA PHE A 621 -0.20 20.09 -6.17
C PHE A 621 -0.52 20.86 -7.45
N GLU A 622 -1.41 20.31 -8.29
CA GLU A 622 -1.82 20.93 -9.54
C GLU A 622 -2.54 22.26 -9.31
N THR A 623 -2.18 23.28 -10.10
CA THR A 623 -2.89 24.56 -10.11
C THR A 623 -4.15 24.45 -10.95
N VAL A 624 -5.25 24.93 -10.40
CA VAL A 624 -6.58 24.81 -10.99
C VAL A 624 -7.04 26.18 -11.48
N ILE A 625 -7.41 26.28 -12.76
CA ILE A 625 -7.95 27.51 -13.36
C ILE A 625 -9.48 27.42 -13.33
N LEU A 626 -10.11 28.20 -12.45
CA LEU A 626 -11.57 28.35 -12.44
C LEU A 626 -11.96 29.36 -13.53
N SER A 627 -12.52 28.89 -14.64
CA SER A 627 -13.02 29.76 -15.72
C SER A 627 -14.20 30.60 -15.23
N SER A 628 -13.97 31.89 -15.02
CA SER A 628 -15.04 32.87 -14.80
C SER A 628 -15.69 33.25 -16.15
N GLY A 629 -16.91 32.74 -16.41
CA GLY A 629 -17.90 33.45 -17.23
C GLY A 629 -18.42 32.80 -18.52
N ASN A 630 -19.75 32.85 -18.65
CA ASN A 630 -20.62 32.71 -19.84
C ASN A 630 -20.89 31.31 -20.44
N ASN A 631 -21.86 30.59 -19.87
CA ASN A 631 -23.04 30.17 -20.64
C ASN A 631 -24.22 29.79 -19.74
N THR A 632 -25.41 30.21 -20.17
CA THR A 632 -26.71 30.06 -19.53
C THR A 632 -27.12 28.58 -19.40
N ASN A 633 -27.73 28.23 -18.26
CA ASN A 633 -28.38 26.94 -17.90
C ASN A 633 -27.56 25.81 -17.26
N ARG A 634 -26.42 26.09 -16.61
CA ARG A 634 -25.94 25.25 -15.49
C ARG A 634 -25.71 26.15 -14.28
N SER A 635 -26.31 25.82 -13.15
CA SER A 635 -26.08 26.46 -11.87
C SER A 635 -24.59 26.38 -11.51
N ASN A 636 -23.86 27.48 -11.71
CA ASN A 636 -22.57 27.73 -11.08
C ASN A 636 -22.76 27.76 -9.55
N SER A 637 -22.41 26.70 -8.79
CA SER A 637 -22.50 26.76 -7.31
C SER A 637 -21.74 25.71 -6.46
N ASP A 638 -21.11 24.64 -6.96
CA ASP A 638 -20.74 23.51 -6.06
C ASP A 638 -19.24 23.24 -5.86
N THR A 639 -18.35 24.09 -6.38
CA THR A 639 -16.90 23.89 -6.18
C THR A 639 -16.47 24.32 -4.77
N VAL A 640 -16.14 23.34 -3.94
CA VAL A 640 -15.64 23.57 -2.58
C VAL A 640 -14.19 24.06 -2.63
N ILE A 641 -13.93 25.24 -2.05
CA ILE A 641 -12.57 25.80 -1.91
C ILE A 641 -12.26 26.02 -0.43
N TYR A 642 -11.27 25.31 0.08
CA TYR A 642 -10.81 25.47 1.45
C TYR A 642 -9.85 26.65 1.59
N ASN A 643 -10.18 27.54 2.51
CA ASN A 643 -9.27 28.57 3.02
C ASN A 643 -8.51 28.05 4.24
N ASP A 644 -7.24 28.44 4.35
CA ASP A 644 -6.35 28.20 5.50
C ASP A 644 -6.23 26.72 5.91
N HIS A 645 -6.43 25.82 4.94
CA HIS A 645 -6.29 24.37 5.11
C HIS A 645 -5.13 23.88 4.24
N LEU A 646 -4.21 23.15 4.84
CA LEU A 646 -3.13 22.48 4.12
C LEU A 646 -3.56 21.04 3.81
N PRO A 647 -3.40 20.55 2.56
CA PRO A 647 -3.70 19.16 2.21
C PRO A 647 -2.77 18.19 2.93
N PRO A 648 -3.18 16.94 3.17
CA PRO A 648 -2.29 15.94 3.77
C PRO A 648 -1.08 15.64 2.88
N ILE A 649 -0.02 15.14 3.51
CA ILE A 649 1.09 14.46 2.82
C ILE A 649 0.75 12.98 2.75
N ILE A 650 1.13 12.31 1.67
CA ILE A 650 0.90 10.86 1.52
C ILE A 650 2.26 10.16 1.53
N MET A 651 2.50 9.34 2.55
CA MET A 651 3.53 8.30 2.48
C MET A 651 2.90 7.11 1.76
N TYR A 652 3.34 6.83 0.54
CA TYR A 652 2.86 5.71 -0.24
C TYR A 652 3.90 4.59 -0.23
N GLN A 653 3.42 3.36 -0.02
CA GLN A 653 4.25 2.17 -0.14
C GLN A 653 3.45 1.03 -0.78
N ALA A 654 3.98 0.51 -1.88
CA ALA A 654 3.39 -0.62 -2.58
C ALA A 654 3.91 -1.94 -2.02
N ASN A 655 3.01 -2.91 -1.95
CA ASN A 655 3.33 -4.29 -1.70
C ASN A 655 4.31 -4.78 -2.77
N SER A 656 5.42 -5.35 -2.32
CA SER A 656 6.45 -5.95 -3.17
C SER A 656 7.14 -7.06 -2.38
N ASN A 657 8.07 -7.77 -3.02
CA ASN A 657 8.85 -8.82 -2.37
C ASN A 657 9.89 -8.17 -1.43
N TYR A 658 9.57 -7.90 -0.16
CA TYR A 658 10.55 -7.46 0.83
C TYR A 658 11.37 -8.64 1.33
N THR A 659 10.69 -9.60 1.94
CA THR A 659 11.27 -10.86 2.43
C THR A 659 10.71 -12.08 1.73
N HIS A 660 9.41 -12.06 1.42
CA HIS A 660 8.70 -13.18 0.82
C HIS A 660 7.83 -12.72 -0.34
N GLN A 661 7.43 -13.66 -1.19
CA GLN A 661 6.40 -13.38 -2.19
C GLN A 661 5.05 -13.22 -1.52
N SER A 662 4.34 -12.15 -1.85
CA SER A 662 3.03 -11.82 -1.29
C SER A 662 1.97 -11.58 -2.38
N ASN A 663 2.28 -11.72 -3.67
CA ASN A 663 1.37 -11.56 -4.80
C ASN A 663 0.41 -12.75 -5.03
N PHE A 664 -0.17 -13.26 -3.95
CA PHE A 664 -1.25 -14.24 -4.04
C PHE A 664 -2.46 -13.62 -4.73
N SER A 665 -3.27 -14.45 -5.41
CA SER A 665 -4.50 -13.95 -6.03
C SER A 665 -5.44 -13.37 -4.98
N THR A 666 -6.15 -12.31 -5.35
CA THR A 666 -7.21 -11.71 -4.52
C THR A 666 -8.29 -12.74 -4.15
N PHE A 667 -8.44 -13.81 -4.94
CA PHE A 667 -9.48 -14.83 -4.79
C PHE A 667 -8.99 -16.14 -4.18
N LYS A 668 -7.79 -16.14 -3.59
CA LYS A 668 -7.35 -17.26 -2.73
C LYS A 668 -8.11 -17.19 -1.41
N LEU A 669 -8.84 -18.26 -1.10
CA LEU A 669 -9.83 -18.33 0.00
C LEU A 669 -9.31 -19.05 1.24
N SER A 670 -8.11 -19.63 1.19
CA SER A 670 -7.45 -20.22 2.37
C SER A 670 -5.93 -20.14 2.25
N TYR A 671 -5.26 -20.08 3.39
CA TYR A 671 -3.81 -19.98 3.52
C TYR A 671 -3.30 -20.98 4.56
N ASN A 672 -2.15 -21.59 4.28
CA ASN A 672 -1.45 -22.40 5.28
C ASN A 672 -0.60 -21.50 6.22
N GLU A 673 -0.09 -22.05 7.32
CA GLU A 673 0.67 -21.30 8.32
C GLU A 673 1.91 -20.62 7.74
N THR A 674 2.66 -21.32 6.89
CA THR A 674 3.87 -20.78 6.26
C THR A 674 3.55 -19.60 5.34
N GLU A 675 2.45 -19.67 4.57
CA GLU A 675 2.00 -18.57 3.74
C GLU A 675 1.57 -17.37 4.61
N ILE A 676 0.86 -17.61 5.71
CA ILE A 676 0.41 -16.57 6.64
C ILE A 676 1.62 -15.85 7.25
N GLU A 677 2.56 -16.60 7.81
CA GLU A 677 3.78 -16.06 8.42
C GLU A 677 4.62 -15.26 7.39
N ALA A 678 4.77 -15.79 6.18
CA ALA A 678 5.52 -15.13 5.11
C ALA A 678 4.90 -13.79 4.70
N ILE A 679 3.57 -13.72 4.57
CA ILE A 679 2.87 -12.47 4.18
C ILE A 679 2.90 -11.45 5.32
N LEU A 680 2.71 -11.90 6.57
CA LEU A 680 2.82 -11.04 7.76
C LEU A 680 4.23 -10.45 7.89
N ASP A 681 5.27 -11.28 7.75
CA ASP A 681 6.66 -10.83 7.78
C ASP A 681 6.96 -9.85 6.64
N ASN A 682 6.45 -10.11 5.43
CA ASN A 682 6.61 -9.19 4.31
C ASN A 682 5.95 -7.82 4.59
N GLY A 683 4.75 -7.81 5.17
CA GLY A 683 4.06 -6.59 5.60
C GLY A 683 4.79 -5.85 6.73
N PHE A 684 5.35 -6.58 7.69
CA PHE A 684 6.15 -6.03 8.78
C PHE A 684 7.41 -5.33 8.26
N GLN A 685 8.10 -5.96 7.32
CA GLN A 685 9.33 -5.42 6.72
C GLN A 685 9.05 -4.26 5.76
N MET A 686 7.88 -4.26 5.12
CA MET A 686 7.38 -3.12 4.37
C MET A 686 7.23 -1.91 5.29
N ALA A 687 6.45 -2.02 6.37
CA ALA A 687 6.18 -0.89 7.27
C ALA A 687 7.40 -0.39 8.06
N SER A 688 8.29 -1.29 8.49
CA SER A 688 9.53 -0.92 9.19
C SER A 688 10.67 -0.50 8.25
N PHE A 689 10.49 -0.73 6.95
CA PHE A 689 11.52 -0.61 5.92
C PHE A 689 12.83 -1.29 6.34
N TYR A 690 12.73 -2.59 6.61
CA TYR A 690 13.82 -3.42 7.17
C TYR A 690 14.37 -2.89 8.51
N ASN A 691 13.48 -2.36 9.34
CA ASN A 691 13.82 -1.69 10.60
C ASN A 691 14.91 -0.61 10.46
N SER A 692 14.80 0.25 9.44
CA SER A 692 15.76 1.30 9.18
C SER A 692 15.62 2.48 10.16
N SER A 693 16.67 2.78 10.92
CA SER A 693 16.74 3.96 11.80
C SER A 693 16.59 5.26 11.00
N MET A 694 17.28 5.38 9.86
CA MET A 694 17.18 6.54 8.97
C MET A 694 15.75 6.76 8.48
N TYR A 695 15.05 5.69 8.06
CA TYR A 695 13.66 5.79 7.66
C TYR A 695 12.77 6.28 8.80
N ALA A 696 12.97 5.77 10.02
CA ALA A 696 12.19 6.19 11.17
C ALA A 696 12.40 7.66 11.55
N VAL A 697 13.64 8.18 11.50
CA VAL A 697 13.89 9.62 11.69
C VAL A 697 13.26 10.44 10.55
N CYS A 698 13.33 9.95 9.30
CA CYS A 698 12.67 10.61 8.18
C CYS A 698 11.13 10.59 8.28
N LEU A 699 10.56 9.55 8.87
CA LEU A 699 9.13 9.47 9.18
C LEU A 699 8.74 10.49 10.26
N ASN A 700 9.57 10.68 11.30
CA ASN A 700 9.39 11.75 12.28
C ASN A 700 9.43 13.14 11.62
N CYS A 701 10.39 13.38 10.72
CA CYS A 701 10.44 14.61 9.92
C CYS A 701 9.17 14.80 9.08
N LEU A 702 8.58 13.73 8.56
CA LEU A 702 7.34 13.79 7.78
C LEU A 702 6.13 14.12 8.66
N MET A 703 6.03 13.51 9.85
CA MET A 703 4.97 13.77 10.83
C MET A 703 4.93 15.25 11.26
N LEU A 704 6.09 15.91 11.32
CA LEU A 704 6.20 17.34 11.67
C LEU A 704 6.05 18.29 10.48
N LYS A 705 6.06 17.79 9.24
CA LYS A 705 6.18 18.64 8.05
C LYS A 705 5.04 19.65 7.91
N ARG A 706 3.79 19.25 8.17
CA ARG A 706 2.65 20.18 8.08
C ARG A 706 2.64 21.23 9.18
N GLU A 707 3.18 20.92 10.35
CA GLU A 707 3.39 21.92 11.39
C GLU A 707 4.46 22.94 11.00
N PHE A 708 5.59 22.49 10.41
CA PHE A 708 6.58 23.41 9.84
C PHE A 708 5.96 24.32 8.77
N ASP A 709 5.13 23.77 7.90
CA ASP A 709 4.43 24.56 6.86
C ASP A 709 3.47 25.59 7.46
N ARG A 710 2.69 25.23 8.49
CA ARG A 710 1.78 26.16 9.17
C ARG A 710 2.52 27.34 9.77
N ILE A 711 3.64 27.08 10.45
CA ILE A 711 4.45 28.15 11.05
C ILE A 711 5.07 29.01 9.96
N ARG A 712 5.68 28.39 8.94
CA ARG A 712 6.29 29.09 7.80
C ARG A 712 5.29 30.02 7.07
N PHE A 713 4.03 29.59 6.93
CA PHE A 713 3.00 30.36 6.23
C PHE A 713 2.23 31.33 7.12
N GLY A 714 2.57 31.43 8.41
CA GLY A 714 1.89 32.32 9.35
C GLY A 714 0.46 31.90 9.68
N LEU A 715 0.16 30.60 9.62
CA LEU A 715 -1.16 30.04 9.95
C LEU A 715 -1.34 29.79 11.46
N VAL A 716 -0.31 30.01 12.26
CA VAL A 716 -0.34 29.88 13.73
C VAL A 716 -0.46 31.27 14.35
N ALA A 717 -1.49 31.51 15.16
CA ALA A 717 -1.70 32.79 15.83
C ALA A 717 -0.67 33.03 16.94
N GLY A 718 -0.02 34.20 16.95
CA GLY A 718 0.89 34.62 18.02
C GLY A 718 2.38 34.40 17.77
N THR A 719 2.77 33.72 16.67
CA THR A 719 4.15 33.77 16.19
C THR A 719 4.40 35.16 15.60
N ARG A 720 5.15 36.00 16.34
CA ARG A 720 5.66 37.27 15.81
C ARG A 720 6.53 36.98 14.57
N ASN A 721 6.59 37.94 13.65
CA ASN A 721 7.32 37.87 12.36
C ASN A 721 8.86 37.70 12.48
N ASP A 722 9.37 37.29 13.63
CA ASP A 722 10.78 37.13 13.97
C ASP A 722 11.23 35.65 14.13
N GLY A 723 10.31 34.67 14.07
CA GLY A 723 10.64 33.24 14.19
C GLY A 723 10.58 32.46 12.88
N VAL A 724 11.62 32.52 12.05
CA VAL A 724 11.82 31.54 10.97
C VAL A 724 12.05 30.17 11.63
N VAL A 725 11.02 29.31 11.69
CA VAL A 725 11.25 27.91 12.06
C VAL A 725 12.02 27.26 10.92
N GLU A 726 13.34 27.15 11.12
CA GLU A 726 14.21 26.50 10.18
C GLU A 726 13.97 24.99 10.27
N VAL A 727 13.48 24.41 9.18
CA VAL A 727 13.36 22.96 9.04
C VAL A 727 14.74 22.32 9.25
N PRO A 728 14.91 21.36 10.17
CA PRO A 728 16.21 20.74 10.43
C PRO A 728 16.88 20.22 9.16
N LYS A 729 18.19 20.41 9.04
CA LYS A 729 18.96 19.97 7.85
C LYS A 729 18.75 18.50 7.53
N PHE A 730 18.66 17.66 8.56
CA PHE A 730 18.37 16.23 8.39
C PHE A 730 16.99 16.00 7.75
N CYS A 731 15.95 16.73 8.19
CA CYS A 731 14.63 16.66 7.56
C CYS A 731 14.66 17.12 6.10
N GLN A 732 15.46 18.15 5.78
CA GLN A 732 15.65 18.55 4.37
C GLN A 732 16.30 17.44 3.53
N ILE A 733 17.24 16.67 4.09
CA ILE A 733 17.82 15.49 3.44
C ILE A 733 16.76 14.41 3.24
N CYS A 734 15.96 14.11 4.26
CA CYS A 734 14.85 13.17 4.16
C CYS A 734 13.88 13.54 3.02
N TYR A 735 13.52 14.82 2.93
CA TYR A 735 12.63 15.29 1.86
C TYR A 735 13.28 15.16 0.47
N LYS A 736 14.60 15.33 0.34
CA LYS A 736 15.29 15.09 -0.94
C LYS A 736 15.31 13.61 -1.34
N ILE A 737 15.35 12.70 -0.37
CA ILE A 737 15.46 11.24 -0.62
C ILE A 737 14.10 10.62 -0.93
N TYR A 738 13.08 11.00 -0.15
CA TYR A 738 11.78 10.34 -0.16
C TYR A 738 10.70 11.13 -0.88
N CYS A 739 10.75 12.46 -0.93
CA CYS A 739 9.71 13.22 -1.63
C CYS A 739 9.87 13.06 -3.14
N TRP A 740 8.83 12.55 -3.78
CA TRP A 740 8.76 12.53 -5.22
C TRP A 740 8.38 13.92 -5.73
N ARG A 741 9.13 14.43 -6.72
CA ARG A 741 8.83 15.69 -7.42
C ARG A 741 8.63 15.42 -8.90
N GLY A 742 7.50 15.86 -9.44
CA GLY A 742 7.16 15.75 -10.85
C GLY A 742 7.98 16.69 -11.74
N GLN A 743 9.30 16.50 -11.83
CA GLN A 743 10.16 17.28 -12.71
C GLN A 743 10.58 16.51 -13.97
N LEU A 744 10.30 17.15 -15.10
CA LEU A 744 10.88 16.93 -16.42
C LEU A 744 12.40 16.68 -16.31
N ARG A 745 12.83 15.44 -16.57
CA ARG A 745 14.25 15.09 -16.83
C ARG A 745 14.84 15.81 -18.07
N ILE A 746 14.04 16.62 -18.78
CA ILE A 746 14.46 17.35 -19.98
C ILE A 746 15.56 18.38 -19.65
N LEU A 747 15.56 19.02 -18.48
CA LEU A 747 16.61 19.98 -18.13
C LEU A 747 17.94 19.30 -17.76
N GLY A 748 17.89 18.14 -17.10
CA GLY A 748 19.09 17.36 -16.78
C GLY A 748 19.74 16.78 -18.04
N LEU A 749 18.94 16.23 -18.95
CA LEU A 749 19.42 15.70 -20.24
C LEU A 749 19.86 16.81 -21.19
N THR A 750 19.18 17.94 -21.28
CA THR A 750 19.64 19.07 -22.10
C THR A 750 20.90 19.71 -21.53
N ALA A 751 21.03 19.84 -20.21
CA ALA A 751 22.28 20.27 -19.58
C ALA A 751 23.41 19.25 -19.81
N LEU A 752 23.15 17.94 -19.68
CA LEU A 752 24.12 16.88 -19.98
C LEU A 752 24.51 16.86 -21.45
N VAL A 753 23.57 17.08 -22.37
CA VAL A 753 23.80 17.16 -23.82
C VAL A 753 24.56 18.43 -24.16
N ILE A 754 24.26 19.57 -23.55
CA ILE A 754 25.02 20.82 -23.73
C ILE A 754 26.43 20.66 -23.16
N ILE A 755 26.58 20.04 -21.99
CA ILE A 755 27.88 19.72 -21.39
C ILE A 755 28.64 18.73 -22.29
N LEU A 756 27.99 17.71 -22.84
CA LEU A 756 28.60 16.77 -23.79
C LEU A 756 29.01 17.47 -25.07
N ILE A 757 28.18 18.36 -25.63
CA ILE A 757 28.50 19.15 -26.82
C ILE A 757 29.68 20.08 -26.54
N VAL A 758 29.75 20.71 -25.37
CA VAL A 758 30.88 21.56 -24.95
C VAL A 758 32.15 20.74 -24.77
N ILE A 759 32.07 19.56 -24.14
CA ILE A 759 33.20 18.63 -23.97
C ILE A 759 33.66 18.09 -25.33
N LEU A 760 32.73 17.72 -26.22
CA LEU A 760 33.04 17.28 -27.59
C LEU A 760 33.63 18.41 -28.44
N HIS A 761 33.22 19.66 -28.24
CA HIS A 761 33.84 20.81 -28.90
C HIS A 761 35.22 21.15 -28.34
N GLN A 762 35.43 21.05 -27.02
CA GLN A 762 36.74 21.26 -26.39
C GLN A 762 37.72 20.15 -26.75
N THR A 763 37.29 18.89 -26.70
CA THR A 763 38.12 17.73 -27.12
C THR A 763 38.37 17.73 -28.62
N GLY A 764 37.41 18.16 -29.44
CA GLY A 764 37.59 18.34 -30.89
C GLY A 764 38.58 19.46 -31.24
N ARG A 765 38.58 20.58 -30.49
CA ARG A 765 39.61 21.64 -30.64
C ARG A 765 41.00 21.18 -30.19
N ASN A 766 41.09 20.41 -29.11
CA ASN A 766 42.34 19.85 -28.62
C ASN A 766 42.89 18.73 -29.53
N ALA A 767 42.02 17.90 -30.09
CA ALA A 767 42.39 16.89 -31.08
C ALA A 767 42.85 17.52 -32.41
N ALA A 768 42.17 18.57 -32.89
CA ALA A 768 42.62 19.32 -34.07
C ALA A 768 43.97 20.02 -33.82
N SER A 769 44.19 20.55 -32.60
CA SER A 769 45.47 21.12 -32.18
C SER A 769 46.61 20.08 -32.12
N MET A 770 46.33 18.87 -31.66
CA MET A 770 47.32 17.78 -31.61
C MET A 770 47.63 17.19 -32.99
N VAL A 771 46.64 17.12 -33.89
CA VAL A 771 46.84 16.67 -35.27
C VAL A 771 47.65 17.69 -36.08
N PHE A 772 47.47 18.99 -35.84
CA PHE A 772 48.34 20.03 -36.42
C PHE A 772 49.76 20.03 -35.83
N ALA A 773 49.93 19.71 -34.54
CA ALA A 773 51.25 19.57 -33.91
C ALA A 773 52.01 18.32 -34.40
N GLN A 774 51.33 17.17 -34.54
CA GLN A 774 51.94 15.93 -35.05
C GLN A 774 52.23 15.98 -36.57
N ALA A 775 51.49 16.78 -37.34
CA ALA A 775 51.79 17.01 -38.76
C ALA A 775 53.00 17.95 -38.99
N SER A 776 53.33 18.81 -38.02
CA SER A 776 54.48 19.72 -38.11
C SER A 776 55.82 19.03 -37.75
N ASP A 777 55.81 18.08 -36.81
CA ASP A 777 57.01 17.34 -36.40
C ASP A 777 57.48 16.27 -37.41
N GLN A 778 56.59 15.80 -38.30
CA GLN A 778 56.95 14.85 -39.36
C GLN A 778 57.62 15.52 -40.58
N ILE A 779 57.66 16.86 -40.64
CA ILE A 779 58.32 17.61 -41.73
C ILE A 779 59.78 17.94 -41.38
N ALA A 780 60.16 17.96 -40.09
CA ALA A 780 61.52 18.32 -39.66
C ALA A 780 62.54 17.14 -39.67
N ASN A 781 62.10 15.88 -39.67
CA ASN A 781 63.00 14.72 -39.56
C ASN A 781 63.27 13.94 -40.85
N LYS A 782 62.93 14.48 -42.03
CA LYS A 782 63.20 13.84 -43.34
C LYS A 782 64.33 14.48 -44.15
N HIS A 783 65.16 15.33 -43.54
CA HIS A 783 66.29 16.02 -44.20
C HIS A 783 67.70 15.49 -43.84
N ARG A 784 67.85 14.28 -43.27
CA ARG A 784 69.19 13.70 -43.07
C ARG A 784 69.27 12.20 -43.31
N ALA A 785 68.99 11.75 -44.53
CA ALA A 785 69.52 10.51 -45.10
C ALA A 785 69.34 10.48 -46.63
N LYS A 786 70.29 11.09 -47.36
CA LYS A 786 70.51 10.84 -48.80
C LYS A 786 71.95 10.34 -48.97
N SER A 787 72.12 9.08 -49.39
CA SER A 787 73.26 8.58 -50.16
C SER A 787 73.02 7.10 -50.51
N ASN A 788 72.41 6.83 -51.67
CA ASN A 788 73.07 6.18 -52.82
C ASN A 788 72.07 5.67 -53.88
N HIS A 789 72.54 5.83 -55.12
CA HIS A 789 72.02 5.65 -56.47
C HIS A 789 70.89 4.65 -56.83
N GLY A 790 70.11 5.05 -57.85
CA GLY A 790 69.64 4.18 -58.94
C GLY A 790 68.15 4.31 -59.33
N ALA A 791 67.84 5.06 -60.39
CA ALA A 791 66.50 5.22 -61.02
C ALA A 791 66.35 4.26 -62.25
N PRO A 792 65.27 4.27 -63.09
CA PRO A 792 64.05 5.11 -63.11
C PRO A 792 62.71 4.43 -63.57
N ASN A 793 61.68 5.28 -63.74
CA ASN A 793 60.40 5.15 -64.51
C ASN A 793 59.19 4.54 -63.77
N GLY A 794 57.97 5.09 -63.77
CA GLY A 794 57.37 6.28 -64.38
C GLY A 794 55.86 6.07 -64.63
N ALA A 795 55.05 7.11 -64.32
CA ALA A 795 53.68 7.41 -64.79
C ALA A 795 52.48 6.62 -64.20
N SER A 796 51.57 7.25 -63.43
CA SER A 796 50.36 8.05 -63.83
C SER A 796 49.11 7.16 -63.87
N GLY A 797 47.92 7.47 -63.36
CA GLY A 797 47.31 8.66 -62.78
C GLY A 797 45.77 8.59 -63.00
N VAL A 798 44.99 9.31 -62.18
CA VAL A 798 43.58 9.77 -62.41
C VAL A 798 42.48 8.69 -62.35
N GLY A 799 41.28 8.87 -61.79
CA GLY A 799 40.59 9.98 -61.14
C GLY A 799 39.07 9.68 -61.06
N ILE A 800 38.51 9.85 -59.86
CA ILE A 800 37.17 10.32 -59.43
C ILE A 800 35.97 10.22 -60.41
N GLY A 801 34.86 9.62 -59.91
CA GLY A 801 33.50 9.81 -60.46
C GLY A 801 32.41 8.96 -59.78
N VAL A 802 31.63 9.59 -58.89
CA VAL A 802 30.33 9.20 -58.28
C VAL A 802 29.21 9.33 -59.36
N PRO A 803 27.91 8.87 -59.27
CA PRO A 803 27.14 8.15 -58.22
C PRO A 803 26.23 6.96 -58.70
N ALA A 804 25.61 6.33 -57.68
CA ALA A 804 24.20 5.87 -57.59
C ALA A 804 23.63 4.77 -58.50
N GLY A 805 22.95 3.83 -57.83
CA GLY A 805 21.61 3.40 -58.26
C GLY A 805 21.37 1.89 -58.28
N GLY A 806 20.46 1.42 -57.41
CA GLY A 806 19.41 0.50 -57.84
C GLY A 806 19.56 -1.01 -57.59
N SER A 807 18.83 -1.47 -56.57
CA SER A 807 17.81 -2.53 -56.62
C SER A 807 18.13 -3.97 -57.09
N LYS A 808 17.72 -4.89 -56.20
CA LYS A 808 17.02 -6.18 -56.42
C LYS A 808 17.81 -7.42 -56.88
N GLY A 809 17.45 -8.52 -56.22
CA GLY A 809 17.46 -9.89 -56.75
C GLY A 809 18.34 -10.83 -55.91
N SER A 810 17.76 -11.55 -54.94
CA SER A 810 17.19 -12.90 -55.10
C SER A 810 18.22 -13.99 -55.38
N GLY A 811 18.30 -15.00 -54.50
CA GLY A 811 19.06 -16.21 -54.77
C GLY A 811 19.19 -17.11 -53.55
N ALA A 812 18.31 -18.11 -53.46
CA ALA A 812 18.28 -19.16 -52.46
C ALA A 812 19.33 -20.26 -52.72
N ASN A 813 19.36 -21.22 -51.78
CA ASN A 813 20.05 -22.52 -51.76
C ASN A 813 21.45 -22.47 -51.14
N GLY A 814 21.84 -23.37 -50.22
CA GLY A 814 21.22 -24.57 -49.72
C GLY A 814 22.31 -25.50 -49.17
N ALA A 815 21.96 -26.28 -48.15
CA ALA A 815 22.57 -27.55 -47.75
C ALA A 815 24.04 -27.60 -47.24
N ASN A 816 24.13 -27.78 -45.91
CA ASN A 816 24.94 -28.73 -45.11
C ASN A 816 25.27 -30.09 -45.81
N PRO A 817 26.03 -31.05 -45.22
CA PRO A 817 26.93 -31.08 -44.02
C PRO A 817 28.20 -31.99 -44.24
N VAL A 818 28.80 -32.54 -43.15
CA VAL A 818 29.64 -33.80 -43.04
C VAL A 818 31.17 -33.57 -43.06
N VAL A 819 32.06 -34.13 -42.20
CA VAL A 819 32.03 -34.91 -40.93
C VAL A 819 33.48 -35.24 -40.50
N VAL A 820 33.70 -35.44 -39.19
CA VAL A 820 34.65 -36.39 -38.53
C VAL A 820 36.17 -36.10 -38.42
N SER A 821 36.55 -35.81 -37.17
CA SER A 821 37.55 -36.48 -36.30
C SER A 821 39.03 -36.58 -36.69
N ASN A 822 39.91 -36.23 -35.75
CA ASN A 822 40.73 -37.21 -35.02
C ASN A 822 41.45 -36.64 -33.78
N ASN A 823 41.63 -37.53 -32.81
CA ASN A 823 42.30 -37.36 -31.53
C ASN A 823 43.83 -37.26 -31.65
N LEU A 824 44.47 -36.88 -30.53
CA LEU A 824 45.61 -37.52 -29.82
C LEU A 824 46.81 -36.61 -29.45
N VAL A 825 47.01 -36.51 -28.11
CA VAL A 825 48.26 -36.66 -27.32
C VAL A 825 48.91 -35.41 -26.67
N ASP A 826 48.97 -35.51 -25.34
CA ASP A 826 49.88 -35.00 -24.28
C ASP A 826 50.81 -33.81 -24.49
N SER A 827 50.95 -33.00 -23.42
CA SER A 827 52.28 -32.69 -22.87
C SER A 827 52.22 -32.31 -21.38
N HIS A 828 53.24 -32.77 -20.66
CA HIS A 828 53.44 -32.77 -19.22
C HIS A 828 53.61 -31.39 -18.56
N ASN A 829 53.28 -31.40 -17.26
CA ASN A 829 53.75 -30.45 -16.24
C ASN A 829 55.28 -30.48 -16.11
N ASP A 830 55.88 -29.30 -15.92
CA ASP A 830 57.20 -29.17 -15.29
C ASP A 830 57.10 -28.33 -14.01
N GLU A 831 57.34 -29.01 -12.90
CA GLU A 831 57.23 -28.63 -11.49
C GLU A 831 58.49 -27.88 -11.00
N LYS A 832 58.99 -26.91 -11.78
CA LYS A 832 60.23 -26.16 -11.44
C LYS A 832 60.14 -24.64 -11.51
N THR A 833 58.95 -24.11 -11.78
CA THR A 833 58.75 -22.65 -11.89
C THR A 833 58.10 -22.03 -10.65
N ASP A 834 57.56 -22.85 -9.74
CA ASP A 834 56.85 -22.38 -8.54
C ASP A 834 57.74 -22.31 -7.29
N ASP A 835 58.92 -22.95 -7.30
CA ASP A 835 59.87 -22.91 -6.18
C ASP A 835 60.81 -21.68 -6.21
N ALA A 836 60.99 -21.04 -7.37
CA ALA A 836 61.88 -19.88 -7.51
C ALA A 836 61.24 -18.55 -7.09
N ILE A 837 59.90 -18.48 -7.02
CA ILE A 837 59.16 -17.25 -6.63
C ILE A 837 58.98 -17.19 -5.10
N ASN A 838 58.92 -18.34 -4.43
CA ASN A 838 58.77 -18.40 -2.97
C ASN A 838 60.09 -18.13 -2.21
N GLU A 839 61.25 -18.21 -2.87
CA GLU A 839 62.55 -17.91 -2.24
C GLU A 839 62.87 -16.40 -2.16
N GLU A 840 62.32 -15.55 -3.05
CA GLU A 840 62.58 -14.09 -3.02
C GLU A 840 61.76 -13.32 -1.97
N ILE A 841 60.68 -13.89 -1.45
CA ILE A 841 59.85 -13.23 -0.41
C ILE A 841 60.41 -13.49 1.01
N SER A 842 61.33 -14.45 1.16
CA SER A 842 61.92 -14.82 2.46
C SER A 842 63.12 -13.97 2.90
N LYS A 843 63.57 -12.99 2.11
CA LYS A 843 64.69 -12.08 2.45
C LYS A 843 64.21 -10.65 2.71
N GLY A 844 63.62 -10.42 3.87
CA GLY A 844 63.31 -9.04 4.26
C GLY A 844 62.50 -8.85 5.53
N LYS A 845 62.93 -9.43 6.66
CA LYS A 845 62.78 -8.86 8.01
C LYS A 845 63.38 -9.82 9.05
N SER A 846 64.56 -9.47 9.55
CA SER A 846 65.14 -10.02 10.77
C SER A 846 65.26 -8.89 11.80
N GLU A 847 64.79 -9.22 13.02
CA GLU A 847 65.25 -8.80 14.35
C GLU A 847 65.07 -7.33 14.76
N GLU A 848 64.71 -6.97 16.00
CA GLU A 848 64.89 -7.60 17.33
C GLU A 848 63.53 -7.65 18.09
N GLY A 849 63.14 -8.69 18.85
CA GLY A 849 63.79 -9.28 20.02
C GLY A 849 63.11 -8.73 21.31
N MET A 850 62.67 -9.47 22.33
CA MET A 850 62.90 -10.86 22.70
C MET A 850 62.12 -11.21 24.00
N LYS A 851 61.63 -12.48 24.10
CA LYS A 851 61.34 -13.30 25.32
C LYS A 851 60.12 -12.91 26.21
N LYS A 852 59.25 -13.81 26.73
CA LYS A 852 59.28 -15.27 27.00
C LYS A 852 57.83 -15.81 27.16
N LYS A 853 57.58 -17.02 26.65
CA LYS A 853 56.46 -17.97 26.91
C LYS A 853 56.62 -18.66 28.30
N PRO A 854 55.77 -19.63 28.75
CA PRO A 854 54.30 -19.79 28.70
C PRO A 854 53.74 -20.40 30.04
N SER A 855 52.50 -20.94 29.98
CA SER A 855 51.83 -21.86 30.94
C SER A 855 50.97 -21.16 32.00
N SER A 856 49.83 -21.67 32.49
CA SER A 856 48.87 -22.72 32.12
C SER A 856 47.79 -22.69 33.22
N ALA A 857 46.59 -23.17 32.92
CA ALA A 857 45.55 -23.66 33.84
C ALA A 857 44.65 -22.65 34.61
N GLU A 858 43.35 -22.81 34.33
CA GLU A 858 42.20 -23.02 35.24
C GLU A 858 41.83 -22.05 36.38
N ASP A 859 40.50 -22.00 36.58
CA ASP A 859 39.71 -21.40 37.68
C ASP A 859 39.70 -19.87 37.75
N GLY A 860 38.58 -19.16 37.97
CA GLY A 860 37.31 -19.48 38.60
C GLY A 860 36.92 -18.26 39.46
N SER A 861 35.61 -17.98 39.60
CA SER A 861 34.98 -17.03 40.55
C SER A 861 34.85 -15.53 40.18
N ASN A 862 33.66 -15.18 39.68
CA ASN A 862 32.64 -14.35 40.34
C ASN A 862 33.08 -13.23 41.32
N LYS A 863 32.71 -11.98 41.04
CA LYS A 863 32.15 -11.04 42.03
C LYS A 863 31.51 -9.79 41.38
N ASN A 864 30.21 -9.65 41.62
CA ASN A 864 29.42 -8.43 41.53
C ASN A 864 30.07 -7.28 42.34
N ILE A 865 29.95 -6.05 41.84
CA ILE A 865 29.64 -4.86 42.65
C ILE A 865 28.75 -3.92 41.82
N ASP A 866 27.55 -3.68 42.34
CA ASP A 866 26.58 -2.64 41.97
C ASP A 866 27.13 -1.23 42.27
N GLY A 867 26.64 -0.20 41.57
CA GLY A 867 26.88 1.18 42.02
C GLY A 867 26.43 2.27 41.07
N ALA A 868 25.22 2.76 41.29
CA ALA A 868 24.55 3.83 40.56
C ALA A 868 25.11 5.25 40.84
N ALA A 869 24.89 6.10 39.83
CA ALA A 869 24.36 7.48 39.91
C ALA A 869 25.22 8.68 40.39
N ALA A 870 25.20 9.69 39.50
CA ALA A 870 24.92 11.12 39.72
C ALA A 870 26.03 12.12 40.09
N GLY A 871 25.96 13.30 39.42
CA GLY A 871 26.61 14.58 39.79
C GLY A 871 27.39 15.20 38.63
N ALA A 872 26.78 15.94 37.69
CA ALA A 872 26.41 17.36 37.76
C ALA A 872 27.58 18.39 37.72
N ALA A 873 27.53 19.21 36.65
CA ALA A 873 27.79 20.66 36.59
C ALA A 873 29.22 21.25 36.41
N ALA A 874 29.33 21.97 35.27
CA ALA A 874 29.73 23.38 35.10
C ALA A 874 31.21 23.79 34.89
N GLY A 875 31.36 24.72 33.92
CA GLY A 875 32.53 25.59 33.65
C GLY A 875 33.19 25.25 32.31
N GLY A 876 33.10 26.02 31.22
CA GLY A 876 33.19 27.47 31.08
C GLY A 876 34.59 27.82 30.55
N GLY A 877 34.74 28.09 29.25
CA GLY A 877 36.04 28.41 28.66
C GLY A 877 35.98 28.80 27.18
N VAL A 878 35.89 30.10 26.93
CA VAL A 878 35.93 30.82 25.66
C VAL A 878 37.32 30.72 25.00
N VAL A 879 37.39 30.45 23.69
CA VAL A 879 38.49 30.92 22.82
C VAL A 879 37.93 31.33 21.45
N ASN A 880 38.15 32.59 21.10
CA ASN A 880 37.91 33.18 19.77
C ASN A 880 39.03 32.81 18.80
N GLY A 881 38.70 32.57 17.54
CA GLY A 881 39.64 32.47 16.42
C GLY A 881 38.93 32.70 15.10
N ASP A 882 39.14 33.90 14.54
CA ASP A 882 38.55 34.46 13.32
C ASP A 882 39.33 34.01 12.07
N GLY A 883 38.67 33.94 10.90
CA GLY A 883 39.36 34.04 9.59
C GLY A 883 39.10 32.99 8.49
N SER A 884 38.21 33.37 7.56
CA SER A 884 38.37 33.28 6.07
C SER A 884 38.10 31.97 5.30
N SER A 885 36.99 32.02 4.53
CA SER A 885 36.84 31.75 3.08
C SER A 885 37.70 30.67 2.40
N GLY A 886 37.03 29.66 1.82
CA GLY A 886 37.61 28.92 0.70
C GLY A 886 37.05 27.52 0.42
N ASN A 887 36.11 27.47 -0.52
CA ASN A 887 35.92 26.42 -1.53
C ASN A 887 35.02 25.21 -1.25
N ALA A 888 34.22 24.93 -2.28
CA ALA A 888 33.19 23.93 -2.38
C ALA A 888 33.75 22.50 -2.51
N GLY A 889 33.05 21.55 -1.87
CA GLY A 889 33.25 20.12 -2.03
C GLY A 889 33.29 19.38 -0.70
N SER A 890 32.13 19.18 -0.06
CA SER A 890 32.02 18.15 0.98
C SER A 890 30.86 17.23 0.62
N ALA A 891 31.22 15.98 0.35
CA ALA A 891 30.30 14.87 0.40
C ALA A 891 29.73 14.75 1.81
N ASP A 892 28.47 14.34 1.86
CA ASP A 892 27.59 14.19 3.02
C ASP A 892 28.05 13.00 3.87
N VAL A 893 28.66 13.24 5.04
CA VAL A 893 29.16 12.20 5.95
C VAL A 893 28.03 11.73 6.88
N THR A 894 27.67 10.46 6.78
CA THR A 894 26.77 9.72 7.69
C THR A 894 27.48 9.47 9.02
N THR A 895 26.90 9.95 10.12
CA THR A 895 27.50 9.86 11.47
C THR A 895 26.54 9.22 12.48
N ASN A 896 27.09 8.57 13.50
CA ASN A 896 26.39 8.01 14.66
C ASN A 896 26.07 9.10 15.71
N GLU A 897 25.45 8.72 16.83
CA GLU A 897 25.02 9.62 17.92
C GLU A 897 26.17 10.42 18.56
N GLN A 898 27.42 10.04 18.33
CA GLN A 898 28.63 10.71 18.82
C GLN A 898 29.34 11.55 17.72
N GLY A 899 28.80 11.60 16.51
CA GLY A 899 29.38 12.32 15.38
C GLY A 899 30.49 11.56 14.64
N GLU A 900 30.68 10.27 14.92
CA GLU A 900 31.65 9.40 14.23
C GLU A 900 31.00 8.72 13.02
N TYR A 901 31.79 8.38 11.99
CA TYR A 901 31.27 7.76 10.78
C TYR A 901 30.52 6.44 11.06
N ASP A 902 29.31 6.30 10.52
CA ASP A 902 28.51 5.07 10.63
C ASP A 902 28.54 4.28 9.31
N PRO A 903 29.37 3.23 9.20
CA PRO A 903 29.46 2.42 7.99
C PRO A 903 28.19 1.59 7.73
N GLN A 904 27.36 1.33 8.75
CA GLN A 904 26.10 0.62 8.59
C GLN A 904 25.06 1.49 7.90
N ALA A 905 24.86 2.71 8.40
CA ALA A 905 23.95 3.68 7.78
C ALA A 905 24.37 4.00 6.34
N GLU A 906 25.67 4.16 6.10
CA GLU A 906 26.18 4.43 4.75
C GLU A 906 25.97 3.26 3.80
N LEU A 907 26.21 2.02 4.27
CA LEU A 907 25.93 0.82 3.46
C LEU A 907 24.44 0.72 3.10
N ILE A 908 23.53 1.03 4.02
CA ILE A 908 22.08 1.02 3.76
C ILE A 908 21.70 2.11 2.74
N LYS A 909 22.22 3.34 2.90
CA LYS A 909 22.02 4.45 1.95
C LYS A 909 22.45 4.06 0.54
N ILE A 910 23.63 3.47 0.41
CA ILE A 910 24.20 2.98 -0.86
C ILE A 910 23.30 1.90 -1.49
N ARG A 911 22.80 0.95 -0.68
CA ARG A 911 21.98 -0.18 -1.15
C ARG A 911 20.54 0.22 -1.48
N ALA A 912 20.05 1.35 -0.97
CA ALA A 912 18.75 1.90 -1.33
C ALA A 912 18.71 2.52 -2.75
N LEU A 913 19.86 2.85 -3.34
CA LEU A 913 19.94 3.48 -4.66
C LEU A 913 19.70 2.49 -5.82
N SER A 914 20.03 1.22 -5.64
CA SER A 914 19.82 0.19 -6.66
C SER A 914 19.85 -1.21 -6.03
N PRO A 915 18.98 -2.15 -6.48
CA PRO A 915 19.01 -3.54 -6.02
C PRO A 915 20.34 -4.25 -6.32
N MET A 916 21.13 -3.74 -7.26
CA MET A 916 22.48 -4.21 -7.54
C MET A 916 23.52 -3.14 -7.21
N THR A 917 24.52 -3.49 -6.39
CA THR A 917 25.60 -2.58 -6.02
C THR A 917 26.96 -3.22 -6.28
N ILE A 918 27.85 -2.49 -6.93
CA ILE A 918 29.22 -2.90 -7.25
C ILE A 918 30.18 -2.03 -6.43
N PHE A 919 30.75 -2.59 -5.38
CA PHE A 919 31.85 -1.96 -4.66
C PHE A 919 33.15 -2.19 -5.44
N SER A 920 33.85 -1.10 -5.75
CA SER A 920 34.96 -1.01 -6.69
C SER A 920 36.09 -0.17 -6.07
N LYS A 921 37.26 -0.19 -6.70
CA LYS A 921 38.26 0.88 -6.56
C LYS A 921 38.66 1.38 -7.94
N SER A 922 38.78 2.69 -8.11
CA SER A 922 38.93 3.34 -9.43
C SER A 922 40.19 2.90 -10.17
N TYR A 923 41.26 2.59 -9.44
CA TYR A 923 42.54 2.09 -9.99
C TYR A 923 42.58 0.58 -10.21
N CYS A 924 41.70 -0.20 -9.57
CA CYS A 924 41.80 -1.66 -9.53
C CYS A 924 41.48 -2.30 -10.89
N PRO A 925 42.40 -3.09 -11.50
CA PRO A 925 42.19 -3.69 -12.83
C PRO A 925 41.06 -4.72 -12.84
N PHE A 926 40.89 -5.50 -11.77
CA PHE A 926 39.77 -6.45 -11.63
C PHE A 926 38.42 -5.71 -11.55
N SER A 927 38.38 -4.57 -10.87
CA SER A 927 37.15 -3.77 -10.78
C SER A 927 36.78 -3.15 -12.13
N LYS A 928 37.77 -2.66 -12.89
CA LYS A 928 37.56 -2.20 -14.27
C LYS A 928 37.03 -3.31 -15.17
N LYS A 929 37.61 -4.51 -15.08
CA LYS A 929 37.21 -5.67 -15.87
C LYS A 929 35.77 -6.11 -15.58
N LEU A 930 35.38 -6.17 -14.31
CA LEU A 930 34.01 -6.49 -13.92
C LEU A 930 33.01 -5.42 -14.39
N LYS A 931 33.33 -4.13 -14.19
CA LYS A 931 32.44 -3.03 -14.62
C LYS A 931 32.24 -3.05 -16.13
N SER A 932 33.30 -3.23 -16.92
CA SER A 932 33.17 -3.34 -18.38
C SER A 932 32.32 -4.54 -18.78
N LEU A 933 32.48 -5.69 -18.11
CA LEU A 933 31.62 -6.84 -18.34
C LEU A 933 30.15 -6.53 -18.06
N LEU A 934 29.81 -6.06 -16.85
CA LEU A 934 28.43 -5.91 -16.39
C LEU A 934 27.70 -4.69 -16.96
N LEU A 935 28.42 -3.61 -17.26
CA LEU A 935 27.81 -2.37 -17.75
C LEU A 935 27.84 -2.27 -19.29
N ASP A 936 28.84 -2.87 -19.96
CA ASP A 936 28.96 -2.77 -21.43
C ASP A 936 28.33 -3.97 -22.15
N LYS A 937 28.41 -5.18 -21.60
CA LYS A 937 27.87 -6.40 -22.24
C LYS A 937 26.46 -6.76 -21.81
N TYR A 938 25.97 -6.18 -20.72
CA TYR A 938 24.61 -6.38 -20.22
C TYR A 938 23.88 -5.05 -20.08
N GLU A 939 22.57 -5.11 -20.24
CA GLU A 939 21.61 -4.09 -19.87
C GLU A 939 20.91 -4.59 -18.62
N ILE A 940 21.09 -3.87 -17.51
CA ILE A 940 20.58 -4.24 -16.19
C ILE A 940 19.70 -3.08 -15.71
N THR A 941 18.43 -3.39 -15.44
CA THR A 941 17.41 -2.41 -15.04
C THR A 941 16.79 -2.82 -13.71
N PRO A 942 16.82 -1.95 -12.66
CA PRO A 942 17.47 -0.64 -12.59
C PRO A 942 19.00 -0.71 -12.71
N THR A 943 19.64 0.39 -13.15
CA THR A 943 21.09 0.44 -13.37
C THR A 943 21.85 0.12 -12.06
N PRO A 944 22.92 -0.71 -12.10
CA PRO A 944 23.72 -1.02 -10.93
C PRO A 944 24.35 0.25 -10.33
N ASN A 945 24.27 0.39 -9.00
CA ASN A 945 24.98 1.44 -8.29
C ASN A 945 26.46 1.07 -8.15
N VAL A 946 27.39 1.95 -8.55
CA VAL A 946 28.83 1.72 -8.47
C VAL A 946 29.44 2.62 -7.39
N VAL A 947 30.11 2.02 -6.41
CA VAL A 947 30.76 2.74 -5.32
C VAL A 947 32.26 2.55 -5.41
N GLU A 948 32.99 3.63 -5.71
CA GLU A 948 34.45 3.64 -5.71
C GLU A 948 34.96 3.89 -4.28
N LEU A 949 35.33 2.82 -3.57
CA LEU A 949 35.74 2.89 -2.17
C LEU A 949 36.99 3.75 -1.97
N ASP A 950 37.90 3.84 -2.96
CA ASP A 950 39.08 4.71 -2.89
C ASP A 950 38.76 6.19 -3.05
N LEU A 951 37.59 6.54 -3.59
CA LEU A 951 37.11 7.92 -3.71
C LEU A 951 36.09 8.27 -2.63
N HIS A 952 35.66 7.29 -1.84
CA HIS A 952 34.77 7.48 -0.71
C HIS A 952 35.57 7.98 0.50
N GLN A 953 35.11 9.08 1.14
CA GLN A 953 35.82 9.73 2.25
C GLN A 953 36.18 8.77 3.39
N HIS A 954 35.30 7.82 3.67
CA HIS A 954 35.46 6.77 4.69
C HIS A 954 35.57 5.37 4.07
N GLY A 955 36.20 5.27 2.90
CA GLY A 955 36.26 4.06 2.09
C GLY A 955 36.79 2.81 2.80
N ASP A 956 37.82 2.96 3.62
CA ASP A 956 38.45 1.83 4.33
C ASP A 956 37.57 1.31 5.48
N GLU A 957 36.92 2.22 6.22
CA GLU A 957 35.95 1.88 7.28
C GLU A 957 34.74 1.16 6.69
N LEU A 958 34.19 1.70 5.59
CA LEU A 958 33.11 1.07 4.83
C LEU A 958 33.52 -0.30 4.27
N GLN A 959 34.75 -0.44 3.77
CA GLN A 959 35.26 -1.70 3.22
C GLN A 959 35.41 -2.78 4.30
N ASN A 960 35.85 -2.40 5.51
CA ASN A 960 35.94 -3.32 6.64
C ASN A 960 34.55 -3.78 7.08
N TYR A 961 33.59 -2.86 7.19
CA TYR A 961 32.21 -3.22 7.52
C TYR A 961 31.54 -4.07 6.43
N LEU A 962 31.79 -3.75 5.16
CA LEU A 962 31.34 -4.55 4.02
C LEU A 962 31.89 -5.99 4.11
N TYR A 963 33.15 -6.16 4.52
CA TYR A 963 33.72 -7.49 4.74
C TYR A 963 32.98 -8.27 5.82
N GLU A 964 32.67 -7.63 6.96
CA GLU A 964 31.92 -8.25 8.05
C GLU A 964 30.53 -8.73 7.61
N LYS A 965 29.85 -7.95 6.76
CA LYS A 965 28.49 -8.28 6.31
C LYS A 965 28.43 -9.19 5.09
N SER A 966 29.39 -9.05 4.16
CA SER A 966 29.35 -9.75 2.88
C SER A 966 30.28 -10.96 2.79
N GLY A 967 31.18 -11.14 3.77
CA GLY A 967 32.22 -12.17 3.77
C GLY A 967 33.34 -11.94 2.75
N ARG A 968 33.34 -10.82 2.00
CA ARG A 968 34.36 -10.51 0.97
C ARG A 968 35.06 -9.19 1.26
N ARG A 969 36.37 -9.26 1.50
CA ARG A 969 37.22 -8.09 1.76
C ARG A 969 37.73 -7.41 0.50
N THR A 970 37.88 -8.15 -0.59
CA THR A 970 38.49 -7.67 -1.83
C THR A 970 37.49 -6.97 -2.74
N VAL A 971 37.97 -6.01 -3.54
CA VAL A 971 37.21 -5.42 -4.64
C VAL A 971 37.59 -6.06 -5.99
N PRO A 972 36.67 -6.16 -6.95
CA PRO A 972 35.28 -5.75 -6.84
C PRO A 972 34.44 -6.73 -6.01
N ASN A 973 33.40 -6.20 -5.35
CA ASN A 973 32.44 -6.97 -4.57
C ASN A 973 31.02 -6.61 -4.99
N VAL A 974 30.27 -7.60 -5.50
CA VAL A 974 28.93 -7.41 -6.04
C VAL A 974 27.88 -7.89 -5.04
N LEU A 975 26.97 -6.99 -4.65
CA LEU A 975 25.78 -7.31 -3.87
C LEU A 975 24.54 -7.19 -4.75
N VAL A 976 23.61 -8.15 -4.63
CA VAL A 976 22.41 -8.25 -5.49
C VAL A 976 21.19 -8.58 -4.62
N GLY A 977 20.08 -7.88 -4.86
CA GLY A 977 18.81 -8.07 -4.15
C GLY A 977 18.83 -7.43 -2.76
N SER A 978 18.12 -8.02 -1.80
CA SER A 978 18.12 -7.61 -0.38
C SER A 978 19.27 -8.19 0.44
N SER A 979 20.01 -9.16 -0.10
CA SER A 979 21.12 -9.81 0.61
C SER A 979 22.34 -8.88 0.71
N PHE A 980 23.03 -8.96 1.86
CA PHE A 980 24.35 -8.38 2.07
C PHE A 980 25.49 -9.33 1.69
N GLU A 981 25.19 -10.59 1.36
CA GLU A 981 26.19 -11.57 0.92
C GLU A 981 26.82 -11.18 -0.41
N SER A 982 28.14 -11.38 -0.52
CA SER A 982 28.84 -11.21 -1.80
C SER A 982 28.36 -12.25 -2.81
N ARG A 983 27.99 -11.79 -4.01
CA ARG A 983 27.72 -12.65 -5.18
C ARG A 983 28.95 -12.92 -6.04
N GLY A 984 30.10 -12.36 -5.67
CA GLY A 984 31.38 -12.58 -6.33
C GLY A 984 32.13 -11.28 -6.66
N GLY A 985 33.35 -11.44 -7.17
CA GLY A 985 34.16 -10.40 -7.75
C GLY A 985 34.40 -10.64 -9.24
N SER A 986 35.53 -10.17 -9.77
CA SER A 986 35.78 -10.23 -11.22
C SER A 986 35.89 -11.66 -11.74
N ASP A 987 36.55 -12.56 -11.01
CA ASP A 987 36.84 -13.90 -11.51
C ASP A 987 35.58 -14.77 -11.56
N GLU A 988 34.75 -14.69 -10.52
CA GLU A 988 33.48 -15.41 -10.47
C GLU A 988 32.54 -14.94 -11.59
N PHE A 989 32.40 -13.63 -11.80
CA PHE A 989 31.53 -13.11 -12.85
C PHE A 989 32.03 -13.38 -14.27
N LEU A 990 33.35 -13.50 -14.49
CA LEU A 990 33.89 -13.96 -15.76
C LEU A 990 33.56 -15.44 -16.01
N VAL A 991 33.58 -16.27 -14.97
CA VAL A 991 33.13 -17.67 -15.04
C VAL A 991 31.63 -17.75 -15.30
N TYR A 992 30.82 -16.93 -14.63
CA TYR A 992 29.38 -16.87 -14.90
C TYR A 992 29.10 -16.43 -16.33
N HIS A 993 29.89 -15.49 -16.86
CA HIS A 993 29.76 -15.02 -18.24
C HIS A 993 30.11 -16.11 -19.24
N SER A 994 31.24 -16.80 -19.06
CA SER A 994 31.67 -17.87 -19.97
C SER A 994 30.71 -19.06 -19.98
N LYS A 995 30.02 -19.31 -18.86
CA LYS A 995 28.98 -20.33 -18.74
C LYS A 995 27.59 -19.85 -19.18
N ASN A 996 27.44 -18.61 -19.67
CA ASN A 996 26.15 -17.98 -19.98
C ASN A 996 25.15 -17.98 -18.80
N GLN A 997 25.65 -17.95 -17.57
CA GLN A 997 24.84 -18.00 -16.34
C GLN A 997 24.51 -16.62 -15.76
N VAL A 998 25.15 -15.54 -16.21
CA VAL A 998 24.97 -14.19 -15.64
C VAL A 998 23.51 -13.75 -15.60
N ILE A 999 22.76 -13.92 -16.70
CA ILE A 999 21.34 -13.52 -16.75
C ILE A 999 20.56 -14.31 -15.70
N LYS A 1000 20.66 -15.64 -15.73
CA LYS A 1000 19.95 -16.51 -14.79
C LYS A 1000 20.27 -16.14 -13.33
N LEU A 1001 21.55 -16.05 -12.99
CA LEU A 1001 21.99 -15.80 -11.62
C LEU A 1001 21.59 -14.41 -11.13
N LEU A 1002 21.74 -13.36 -11.95
CA LEU A 1002 21.33 -12.01 -11.56
C LEU A 1002 19.80 -11.88 -11.46
N THR A 1003 19.05 -12.58 -12.31
CA THR A 1003 17.58 -12.66 -12.17
C THR A 1003 17.17 -13.41 -10.90
N ASP A 1004 17.81 -14.54 -10.61
CA ASP A 1004 17.54 -15.36 -9.43
C ASP A 1004 17.89 -14.60 -8.13
N TRP A 1005 19.09 -14.00 -8.06
CA TRP A 1005 19.52 -13.21 -6.90
C TRP A 1005 18.80 -11.87 -6.79
N GLY A 1006 18.34 -11.31 -7.91
CA GLY A 1006 17.54 -10.10 -7.96
C GLY A 1006 16.11 -10.29 -7.46
N GLN A 1007 15.62 -11.54 -7.38
CA GLN A 1007 14.29 -11.90 -6.86
C GLN A 1007 13.14 -11.09 -7.51
N GLY A 1008 13.28 -10.78 -8.81
CA GLY A 1008 12.32 -9.97 -9.57
C GLY A 1008 12.56 -8.45 -9.54
N ARG A 1009 13.57 -7.96 -8.80
CA ARG A 1009 13.95 -6.53 -8.74
C ARG A 1009 14.94 -6.10 -9.82
N LEU A 1010 15.38 -7.03 -10.67
CA LEU A 1010 16.35 -6.78 -11.74
C LEU A 1010 15.88 -7.44 -13.03
N GLN A 1011 15.81 -6.67 -14.10
CA GLN A 1011 15.76 -7.20 -15.47
C GLN A 1011 17.17 -7.18 -16.05
N VAL A 1012 17.58 -8.29 -16.67
CA VAL A 1012 18.93 -8.45 -17.20
C VAL A 1012 18.86 -8.97 -18.63
N ILE A 1013 19.35 -8.18 -19.57
CA ILE A 1013 19.40 -8.50 -20.99
C ILE A 1013 20.87 -8.46 -21.42
N LYS A 1014 21.31 -9.41 -22.26
CA LYS A 1014 22.65 -9.35 -22.87
C LYS A 1014 22.57 -8.43 -24.08
N LYS A 1015 23.45 -7.42 -24.14
CA LYS A 1015 23.53 -6.51 -25.29
C LYS A 1015 24.11 -7.28 -26.48
N ASP A 1016 23.30 -7.49 -27.52
CA ASP A 1016 23.79 -8.11 -28.75
C ASP A 1016 24.82 -7.19 -29.39
N THR A 1017 26.02 -7.74 -29.61
CA THR A 1017 27.03 -7.01 -30.39
C THR A 1017 26.63 -7.18 -31.86
N PRO A 1018 26.51 -6.09 -32.66
CA PRO A 1018 26.29 -6.24 -34.09
C PRO A 1018 27.41 -7.10 -34.66
N SER A 1019 27.05 -8.24 -35.24
CA SER A 1019 27.97 -9.17 -35.90
C SER A 1019 28.50 -8.52 -37.17
N ASN A 1020 29.45 -7.58 -37.04
CA ASN A 1020 30.35 -7.06 -38.08
C ASN A 1020 31.41 -6.19 -37.39
N ALA A 1021 32.41 -6.82 -36.76
CA ALA A 1021 33.64 -6.19 -36.29
C ALA A 1021 34.83 -7.06 -36.67
#